data_AF-W3WR05-F1
#
_entry.id   AF-W3WR05-F1
#
_cell.length_a   1.000
_cell.length_b   1.000
_cell.length_c   1.000
_cell.angle_alpha   90.00
_cell.angle_beta   90.00
_cell.angle_gamma   90.00
#
_symmetry.space_group_name_H-M   'P 1'
#
loop_
_entity.id
_entity.type
_entity.pdbx_description
1 polymer ?
#
loop_
_entity_poly.entity_id
_entity_poly.type
_entity_poly.pdbx_seq_one_letter_code
_entity_poly.pdbx_strand_id
1 'polypeptide(L)'
;MLSLSQVLSTLSFLTAAASASTCGTHYQHDVVVYGGSSGGYAAAIQLSRLNRSVALIEPYSHIGGIAVDGFGASDIDSQAEYQNSLAVGPLALEFYRRISMRYGNVAAFDAAWFNHTKNKTLWRFESHVAESVLNDWISEEKIDVFLDTYLKQSGEAVIKEGTKVKSLITEQGHVFSGEVFIDATYEGDLLAASGVSTTIGRESAATFNETNGGVRVNTTFSQLTVDVDPYVTPGDPSSGLIPTVQPGELGAPGSGDKSLAAYVFRMCLTNDTSNMVPWTKPANYNASEYILWSRYVAAGGHILTPDPVVPGFKTDTIGSTTLGLGFDLPGRTLAWPEGNHSTRAQLLQELTDWQKGQLYFFANDPSMPNSTRSVWSSWGYAKDEFIDNDHFPRKLYVRDGRRMVKDDFIITARTAAYPAVEAPASDPIAVAFWPTDVHIARRIVKNGFVYDEGSIFKQGPAWQPFGISYQAVTPMRNETTNLMSPTVMAVSHLGYGAVRIENTFMNLGQAVAYAASVALEMRVDVQDVPYSVLGARLSAANAVLDATTVVAQRRLLSRSEPDQFSPPNHSSISPSLLSPPTARRDTINSPSRMNATTHITSPAEDATSPARPVREQVGTAFAQPDQNEHRLHREDTVHTSHDDDVSVEYSPAYLGSSSAVGFMSEVYQTFKSGNGGNSTNDNADVTAHDQNYAPWFGRAGSMEDSNSIMADFVVPPRKIADGLIHHYWEGAHPLQPFIHKGTFMKRYNELWQTDTADSGELHAFGRSKSVYTAQVFHCTLNLVFALGCRFRSMSSGRQRPGSDRTHEQFAHRATRLLSLDLMDYGSIQLVQALILMAQYLQTLNMSSKCWVIVGMAIRVAQGLALHLDVAGETQAQREERRRTWHSCELLDSVLSMTFGRPLMLELKSSTPLPAMIDDEHLATTPDADDGTQPSSTPARCAFFVSIIKLSHITAEILRLFYFSSPGASTRDRLTEDYPSLLRLDAALERWKEELPSYLRYENVQQESPSAADVFTRQAHLLHHRFLYGRVLLFRRVVVRMAAASVLQRPAPSGAEIQQVVTFTCIDKCIAAAQGLLDLIRCNLGTWFLPPTWYTVFVIYTTGTVFTVVLLTPSLRERLTVDQRQQLQQSWNQCVECLREYQRLGDSSASKCLSNLQRIYNREGIETRDAPPRPGGQPRNAPPPPSQAGQQGSSAQMTTGTNNAESAPTFWIPDLNEGQNFEWDVNEWAFNWTNDCIDWPGDFATLSRNEA
;
A
#
# COMPACT_ATOMS: atom_id res chain seq x y z
N MET A 1 -63.39 -48.25 -10.19
CA MET A 1 -64.60 -47.44 -10.41
C MET A 1 -65.12 -46.99 -9.06
N LEU A 2 -65.41 -45.69 -8.89
CA LEU A 2 -66.35 -45.16 -7.89
C LEU A 2 -66.98 -43.89 -8.49
N SER A 3 -68.16 -43.50 -7.99
CA SER A 3 -69.14 -42.72 -8.77
C SER A 3 -68.71 -41.31 -9.21
N LEU A 4 -69.06 -40.95 -10.45
CA LEU A 4 -68.98 -39.59 -10.99
C LEU A 4 -69.80 -38.56 -10.19
N SER A 5 -70.79 -39.02 -9.41
CA SER A 5 -71.75 -38.15 -8.71
C SER A 5 -71.17 -37.33 -7.56
N GLN A 6 -70.06 -37.75 -6.95
CA GLN A 6 -69.44 -36.99 -5.83
C GLN A 6 -68.57 -35.82 -6.31
N VAL A 7 -68.01 -35.90 -7.53
CA VAL A 7 -67.14 -34.85 -8.10
C VAL A 7 -67.95 -33.59 -8.48
N LEU A 8 -69.19 -33.77 -8.96
CA LEU A 8 -70.04 -32.65 -9.35
C LEU A 8 -70.50 -31.81 -8.15
N SER A 9 -70.75 -32.43 -6.99
CA SER A 9 -71.14 -31.72 -5.76
C SER A 9 -70.03 -30.85 -5.16
N THR A 10 -68.76 -31.22 -5.32
CA THR A 10 -67.63 -30.39 -4.84
C THR A 10 -67.29 -29.26 -5.81
N LEU A 11 -67.43 -29.47 -7.12
CA LEU A 11 -67.20 -28.41 -8.12
C LEU A 11 -68.13 -27.20 -7.91
N SER A 12 -69.40 -27.40 -7.58
CA SER A 12 -70.35 -26.30 -7.35
C SER A 12 -70.08 -25.43 -6.12
N PHE A 13 -69.33 -25.94 -5.12
CA PHE A 13 -68.89 -25.12 -3.98
C PHE A 13 -67.58 -24.38 -4.30
N LEU A 14 -66.67 -24.99 -5.08
CA LEU A 14 -65.43 -24.34 -5.52
C LEU A 14 -65.68 -23.17 -6.49
N THR A 15 -66.67 -23.26 -7.38
CA THR A 15 -67.01 -22.15 -8.29
C THR A 15 -67.66 -20.95 -7.59
N ALA A 16 -68.25 -21.13 -6.40
CA ALA A 16 -68.80 -20.05 -5.58
C ALA A 16 -67.71 -19.30 -4.77
N ALA A 17 -66.58 -19.96 -4.46
CA ALA A 17 -65.43 -19.31 -3.82
C ALA A 17 -64.55 -18.55 -4.83
N ALA A 18 -64.49 -19.01 -6.08
CA ALA A 18 -63.64 -18.46 -7.15
C ALA A 18 -64.10 -17.12 -7.76
N SER A 19 -65.05 -16.43 -7.13
CA SER A 19 -65.54 -15.10 -7.57
C SER A 19 -65.71 -14.09 -6.42
N ALA A 20 -65.07 -14.34 -5.28
CA ALA A 20 -64.68 -13.26 -4.38
C ALA A 20 -63.52 -12.48 -5.01
N SER A 21 -63.84 -11.45 -5.80
CA SER A 21 -62.85 -10.49 -6.30
C SER A 21 -62.10 -9.91 -5.10
N THR A 22 -60.80 -10.19 -4.98
CA THR A 22 -59.93 -9.62 -3.94
C THR A 22 -59.73 -8.14 -4.22
N CYS A 23 -60.69 -7.33 -3.78
CA CYS A 23 -60.57 -5.88 -3.73
C CYS A 23 -59.48 -5.55 -2.72
N GLY A 24 -58.27 -5.30 -3.23
CA GLY A 24 -57.10 -5.06 -2.39
C GLY A 24 -57.28 -3.81 -1.55
N THR A 25 -56.81 -3.89 -0.32
CA THR A 25 -56.85 -2.79 0.66
C THR A 25 -56.25 -1.50 0.08
N HIS A 26 -56.93 -0.39 0.36
CA HIS A 26 -56.40 0.95 0.09
C HIS A 26 -55.71 1.48 1.35
N TYR A 27 -54.40 1.74 1.24
CA TYR A 27 -53.55 2.31 2.27
C TYR A 27 -53.26 3.79 1.95
N GLN A 28 -53.21 4.65 2.96
CA GLN A 28 -53.01 6.09 2.81
C GLN A 28 -52.00 6.59 3.84
N HIS A 29 -50.91 7.18 3.34
CA HIS A 29 -49.81 7.69 4.14
C HIS A 29 -49.46 9.13 3.70
N ASP A 30 -48.56 9.80 4.41
CA ASP A 30 -47.93 11.04 3.94
C ASP A 30 -46.95 10.73 2.79
N VAL A 31 -46.13 9.69 2.99
CA VAL A 31 -45.10 9.26 2.05
C VAL A 31 -45.16 7.74 1.83
N VAL A 32 -44.99 7.32 0.57
CA VAL A 32 -44.84 5.91 0.19
C VAL A 32 -43.43 5.68 -0.34
N VAL A 33 -42.70 4.76 0.27
CA VAL A 33 -41.36 4.33 -0.14
C VAL A 33 -41.46 2.95 -0.79
N TYR A 34 -41.01 2.82 -2.03
CA TYR A 34 -40.96 1.54 -2.75
C TYR A 34 -39.51 1.10 -2.95
N GLY A 35 -39.16 -0.09 -2.47
CA GLY A 35 -37.79 -0.57 -2.33
C GLY A 35 -37.20 -0.30 -0.95
N GLY A 36 -36.71 -1.35 -0.31
CA GLY A 36 -36.08 -1.39 1.01
C GLY A 36 -34.55 -1.55 0.95
N SER A 37 -33.90 -0.93 -0.03
CA SER A 37 -32.43 -0.77 -0.07
C SER A 37 -31.93 0.12 1.08
N SER A 38 -30.61 0.30 1.17
CA SER A 38 -29.96 1.32 2.02
C SER A 38 -30.56 2.73 1.90
N GLY A 39 -30.94 3.15 0.69
CA GLY A 39 -31.65 4.42 0.50
C GLY A 39 -33.11 4.37 1.00
N GLY A 40 -33.76 3.21 0.88
CA GLY A 40 -35.17 3.01 1.22
C GLY A 40 -35.43 2.98 2.73
N TYR A 41 -34.72 2.11 3.47
CA TYR A 41 -34.90 2.04 4.92
C TYR A 41 -34.41 3.30 5.63
N ALA A 42 -33.30 3.92 5.17
CA ALA A 42 -32.82 5.18 5.73
C ALA A 42 -33.84 6.33 5.52
N ALA A 43 -34.50 6.37 4.35
CA ALA A 43 -35.60 7.32 4.12
C ALA A 43 -36.79 7.05 5.04
N ALA A 44 -37.26 5.79 5.15
CA ALA A 44 -38.41 5.43 5.97
C ALA A 44 -38.19 5.72 7.47
N ILE A 45 -37.02 5.38 8.01
CA ILE A 45 -36.61 5.69 9.39
C ILE A 45 -36.55 7.21 9.60
N GLN A 46 -35.94 7.96 8.69
CA GLN A 46 -35.87 9.42 8.81
C GLN A 46 -37.26 10.08 8.75
N LEU A 47 -38.16 9.59 7.89
CA LEU A 47 -39.54 10.07 7.78
C LEU A 47 -40.35 9.80 9.06
N SER A 48 -40.21 8.61 9.64
CA SER A 48 -40.88 8.25 10.89
C SER A 48 -40.42 9.14 12.06
N ARG A 49 -39.11 9.40 12.15
CA ARG A 49 -38.52 10.38 13.10
C ARG A 49 -38.97 11.82 12.87
N LEU A 50 -39.36 12.16 11.63
CA LEU A 50 -40.00 13.44 11.27
C LEU A 50 -41.52 13.44 11.50
N ASN A 51 -42.07 12.40 12.16
CA ASN A 51 -43.49 12.22 12.45
C ASN A 51 -44.38 12.18 11.20
N ARG A 52 -43.87 11.59 10.11
CA ARG A 52 -44.65 11.24 8.92
C ARG A 52 -45.21 9.83 9.06
N SER A 53 -46.41 9.61 8.54
CA SER A 53 -46.91 8.27 8.26
C SER A 53 -46.23 7.75 6.98
N VAL A 54 -45.73 6.51 7.05
CA VAL A 54 -44.89 5.92 5.99
C VAL A 54 -45.35 4.49 5.71
N ALA A 55 -45.58 4.19 4.43
CA ALA A 55 -45.53 2.81 3.94
C ALA A 55 -44.14 2.53 3.37
N LEU A 56 -43.47 1.49 3.87
CA LEU A 56 -42.25 0.93 3.26
C LEU A 56 -42.60 -0.39 2.58
N ILE A 57 -42.57 -0.37 1.25
CA ILE A 57 -42.99 -1.47 0.40
C ILE A 57 -41.76 -2.12 -0.21
N GLU A 58 -41.43 -3.33 0.23
CA GLU A 58 -40.30 -4.11 -0.28
C GLU A 58 -40.85 -5.22 -1.21
N PRO A 59 -40.35 -5.35 -2.46
CA PRO A 59 -40.82 -6.38 -3.38
C PRO A 59 -40.50 -7.81 -2.94
N TYR A 60 -39.45 -7.99 -2.13
CA TYR A 60 -38.96 -9.29 -1.66
C TYR A 60 -39.28 -9.51 -0.16
N SER A 61 -38.84 -10.64 0.40
CA SER A 61 -39.18 -11.02 1.79
C SER A 61 -38.27 -10.40 2.86
N HIS A 62 -37.23 -9.65 2.48
CA HIS A 62 -36.20 -9.10 3.39
C HIS A 62 -35.84 -7.65 3.03
N ILE A 63 -35.75 -6.77 4.03
CA ILE A 63 -35.30 -5.37 3.89
C ILE A 63 -33.79 -5.30 4.13
N GLY A 64 -33.09 -4.44 3.39
CA GLY A 64 -31.68 -4.11 3.65
C GLY A 64 -30.82 -3.94 2.40
N GLY A 65 -31.30 -4.37 1.23
CA GLY A 65 -30.50 -4.40 0.01
C GLY A 65 -29.27 -5.30 0.14
N ILE A 66 -28.17 -4.98 -0.57
CA ILE A 66 -26.98 -5.83 -0.57
C ILE A 66 -26.26 -5.90 0.79
N ALA A 67 -26.55 -4.97 1.71
CA ALA A 67 -26.06 -4.99 3.08
C ALA A 67 -26.62 -6.16 3.93
N VAL A 68 -27.72 -6.80 3.53
CA VAL A 68 -28.22 -8.06 4.14
C VAL A 68 -28.08 -9.26 3.20
N ASP A 69 -27.49 -9.06 2.03
CA ASP A 69 -27.29 -10.06 0.97
C ASP A 69 -25.80 -10.16 0.58
N GLY A 70 -24.91 -10.14 1.58
CA GLY A 70 -23.52 -10.55 1.46
C GLY A 70 -22.45 -9.47 1.44
N PHE A 71 -22.77 -8.17 1.46
CA PHE A 71 -21.77 -7.08 1.39
C PHE A 71 -21.08 -6.77 2.75
N GLY A 72 -20.50 -7.79 3.37
CA GLY A 72 -19.94 -7.73 4.73
C GLY A 72 -18.56 -7.06 4.89
N ALA A 73 -17.74 -6.97 3.84
CA ALA A 73 -16.41 -6.35 3.95
C ALA A 73 -16.40 -4.82 3.93
N SER A 74 -17.52 -4.20 3.50
CA SER A 74 -17.73 -2.77 3.27
C SER A 74 -16.71 -2.08 2.34
N ASP A 75 -17.13 -0.98 1.71
CA ASP A 75 -16.22 -0.08 1.00
C ASP A 75 -15.65 1.04 1.89
N ILE A 76 -15.89 1.01 3.20
CA ILE A 76 -15.42 2.08 4.11
C ILE A 76 -13.99 1.81 4.58
N ASP A 77 -13.12 2.79 4.35
CA ASP A 77 -11.68 2.81 4.65
C ASP A 77 -10.88 1.63 4.06
N SER A 78 -11.46 0.93 3.08
CA SER A 78 -10.94 -0.31 2.50
C SER A 78 -9.67 -0.10 1.65
N GLN A 79 -9.61 1.02 0.93
CA GLN A 79 -8.54 1.46 0.03
C GLN A 79 -7.46 2.25 0.78
N ALA A 80 -6.18 2.10 0.44
CA ALA A 80 -5.07 2.67 1.21
C ALA A 80 -4.96 4.22 1.14
N GLU A 81 -5.31 4.83 0.01
CA GLU A 81 -4.88 6.18 -0.37
C GLU A 81 -5.78 7.32 0.16
N TYR A 82 -6.96 6.98 0.66
CA TYR A 82 -7.99 7.91 1.13
C TYR A 82 -8.79 7.33 2.31
N GLN A 83 -9.71 8.11 2.87
CA GLN A 83 -10.47 7.75 4.07
C GLN A 83 -11.92 8.21 3.90
N ASN A 84 -12.75 7.35 3.32
CA ASN A 84 -14.15 7.66 3.01
C ASN A 84 -15.09 7.50 4.20
N SER A 85 -14.62 7.02 5.36
CA SER A 85 -15.37 7.17 6.61
C SER A 85 -15.74 8.63 6.90
N LEU A 86 -14.92 9.61 6.46
CA LEU A 86 -15.22 11.04 6.55
C LEU A 86 -16.48 11.50 5.76
N ALA A 87 -17.06 10.65 4.90
CA ALA A 87 -18.31 10.91 4.17
C ALA A 87 -19.52 10.12 4.71
N VAL A 88 -19.37 9.39 5.82
CA VAL A 88 -20.46 8.65 6.47
C VAL A 88 -21.36 9.65 7.21
N GLY A 89 -22.62 9.77 6.78
CA GLY A 89 -23.63 10.61 7.41
C GLY A 89 -24.26 9.95 8.65
N PRO A 90 -25.10 10.68 9.40
CA PRO A 90 -25.48 10.30 10.75
C PRO A 90 -26.36 9.04 10.85
N LEU A 91 -27.26 8.76 9.89
CA LEU A 91 -27.99 7.47 9.88
C LEU A 91 -27.11 6.29 9.47
N ALA A 92 -26.20 6.47 8.51
CA ALA A 92 -25.21 5.44 8.19
C ALA A 92 -24.31 5.15 9.40
N LEU A 93 -23.88 6.19 10.12
CA LEU A 93 -23.12 6.06 11.36
C LEU A 93 -23.91 5.30 12.45
N GLU A 94 -25.22 5.58 12.61
CA GLU A 94 -26.07 4.85 13.56
C GLU A 94 -26.15 3.34 13.21
N PHE A 95 -26.28 2.99 11.93
CA PHE A 95 -26.28 1.60 11.46
C PHE A 95 -24.98 0.86 11.84
N TYR A 96 -23.82 1.38 11.44
CA TYR A 96 -22.53 0.77 11.76
C TYR A 96 -22.25 0.75 13.27
N ARG A 97 -22.71 1.75 14.02
CA ARG A 97 -22.58 1.80 15.48
C ARG A 97 -23.48 0.76 16.17
N ARG A 98 -24.72 0.54 15.72
CA ARG A 98 -25.61 -0.53 16.19
C ARG A 98 -25.02 -1.92 15.92
N ILE A 99 -24.45 -2.13 14.73
CA ILE A 99 -23.66 -3.33 14.39
C ILE A 99 -22.48 -3.50 15.37
N SER A 100 -21.72 -2.45 15.63
CA SER A 100 -20.59 -2.49 16.57
C SER A 100 -21.02 -2.85 18.02
N MET A 101 -22.24 -2.48 18.44
CA MET A 101 -22.81 -2.93 19.72
C MET A 101 -23.07 -4.44 19.74
N ARG A 102 -23.54 -5.05 18.65
CA ARG A 102 -23.73 -6.52 18.55
C ARG A 102 -22.40 -7.27 18.70
N TYR A 103 -21.30 -6.69 18.19
CA TYR A 103 -19.94 -7.22 18.37
C TYR A 103 -19.25 -6.81 19.70
N GLY A 104 -19.92 -6.05 20.58
CA GLY A 104 -19.34 -5.53 21.82
C GLY A 104 -18.25 -4.47 21.64
N ASN A 105 -17.96 -4.05 20.42
CA ASN A 105 -16.82 -3.21 20.04
C ASN A 105 -17.13 -1.71 19.98
N VAL A 106 -18.33 -1.28 20.42
CA VAL A 106 -18.82 0.11 20.28
C VAL A 106 -17.86 1.16 20.86
N ALA A 107 -17.11 0.85 21.93
CA ALA A 107 -16.12 1.78 22.48
C ALA A 107 -14.90 1.98 21.56
N ALA A 108 -14.47 0.93 20.85
CA ALA A 108 -13.41 1.03 19.85
C ALA A 108 -13.89 1.72 18.57
N PHE A 109 -15.15 1.49 18.17
CA PHE A 109 -15.80 2.19 17.07
C PHE A 109 -15.95 3.69 17.34
N ASP A 110 -16.50 4.07 18.49
CA ASP A 110 -16.67 5.48 18.89
C ASP A 110 -15.31 6.18 19.01
N ALA A 111 -14.29 5.51 19.57
CA ALA A 111 -12.93 6.05 19.65
C ALA A 111 -12.27 6.19 18.26
N ALA A 112 -12.45 5.23 17.36
CA ALA A 112 -11.92 5.32 16.01
C ALA A 112 -12.61 6.42 15.20
N TRP A 113 -13.94 6.54 15.31
CA TRP A 113 -14.72 7.60 14.68
C TRP A 113 -14.31 8.99 15.17
N PHE A 114 -14.27 9.21 16.49
CA PHE A 114 -13.95 10.50 17.11
C PHE A 114 -12.52 10.95 16.81
N ASN A 115 -11.55 10.03 16.81
CA ASN A 115 -10.16 10.33 16.49
C ASN A 115 -9.87 10.30 14.98
N HIS A 116 -10.88 10.14 14.12
CA HIS A 116 -10.75 9.87 12.69
C HIS A 116 -9.70 8.80 12.35
N THR A 117 -9.60 7.77 13.18
CA THR A 117 -8.66 6.67 13.00
C THR A 117 -9.17 5.73 11.92
N LYS A 118 -8.47 5.71 10.79
CA LYS A 118 -8.76 4.83 9.66
C LYS A 118 -8.60 3.36 10.04
N ASN A 119 -9.71 2.65 10.23
CA ASN A 119 -9.71 1.22 10.54
C ASN A 119 -10.87 0.49 9.87
N LYS A 120 -10.60 -0.14 8.71
CA LYS A 120 -11.60 -0.88 7.94
C LYS A 120 -12.27 -2.04 8.69
N THR A 121 -11.64 -2.65 9.70
CA THR A 121 -12.24 -3.82 10.38
C THR A 121 -13.45 -3.45 11.25
N LEU A 122 -13.54 -2.20 11.71
CA LEU A 122 -14.65 -1.69 12.52
C LEU A 122 -15.92 -1.39 11.68
N TRP A 123 -15.81 -1.39 10.36
CA TRP A 123 -16.91 -1.19 9.41
C TRP A 123 -17.43 -2.50 8.81
N ARG A 124 -16.88 -3.65 9.23
CA ARG A 124 -17.21 -4.99 8.69
C ARG A 124 -18.20 -5.74 9.55
N PHE A 125 -19.03 -6.55 8.91
CA PHE A 125 -20.16 -7.20 9.55
C PHE A 125 -20.64 -8.44 8.77
N GLU A 126 -21.33 -9.31 9.48
CA GLU A 126 -22.02 -10.49 8.94
C GLU A 126 -23.44 -10.13 8.48
N SER A 127 -23.95 -10.78 7.43
CA SER A 127 -25.20 -10.34 6.80
C SER A 127 -26.41 -10.57 7.72
N HIS A 128 -26.44 -11.70 8.43
CA HIS A 128 -27.44 -11.95 9.47
C HIS A 128 -27.38 -10.95 10.64
N VAL A 129 -26.21 -10.38 10.96
CA VAL A 129 -26.06 -9.34 12.00
C VAL A 129 -26.62 -8.01 11.51
N ALA A 130 -26.34 -7.62 10.27
CA ALA A 130 -26.95 -6.45 9.64
C ALA A 130 -28.48 -6.59 9.52
N GLU A 131 -28.97 -7.76 9.11
CA GLU A 131 -30.40 -8.06 9.01
C GLU A 131 -31.08 -7.97 10.39
N SER A 132 -30.46 -8.56 11.42
CA SER A 132 -30.98 -8.49 12.79
C SER A 132 -30.96 -7.06 13.37
N VAL A 133 -29.93 -6.27 13.09
CA VAL A 133 -29.86 -4.85 13.50
C VAL A 133 -30.93 -4.01 12.79
N LEU A 134 -31.17 -4.26 11.51
CA LEU A 134 -32.15 -3.52 10.73
C LEU A 134 -33.59 -3.86 11.11
N ASN A 135 -33.89 -5.14 11.38
CA ASN A 135 -35.20 -5.58 11.85
C ASN A 135 -35.52 -5.01 13.24
N ASP A 136 -34.57 -5.02 14.18
CA ASP A 136 -34.71 -4.30 15.46
C ASP A 136 -35.02 -2.82 15.22
N TRP A 137 -34.19 -2.15 14.40
CA TRP A 137 -34.26 -0.70 14.19
C TRP A 137 -35.55 -0.25 13.49
N ILE A 138 -36.06 -1.02 12.53
CA ILE A 138 -37.36 -0.74 11.91
C ILE A 138 -38.50 -0.95 12.92
N SER A 139 -38.39 -1.93 13.83
CA SER A 139 -39.41 -2.17 14.87
C SER A 139 -39.45 -1.11 15.98
N GLU A 140 -38.39 -0.31 16.15
CA GLU A 140 -38.36 0.86 17.04
C GLU A 140 -39.15 2.05 16.48
N GLU A 141 -39.32 2.12 15.16
CA GLU A 141 -39.90 3.25 14.43
C GLU A 141 -41.37 2.98 14.05
N LYS A 142 -42.10 4.04 13.68
CA LYS A 142 -43.50 3.93 13.22
C LYS A 142 -43.53 3.88 11.70
N ILE A 143 -43.34 2.69 11.15
CA ILE A 143 -43.31 2.42 9.71
C ILE A 143 -44.25 1.24 9.43
N ASP A 144 -45.23 1.41 8.54
CA ASP A 144 -46.04 0.29 8.09
C ASP A 144 -45.28 -0.43 6.96
N VAL A 145 -44.91 -1.70 7.20
CA VAL A 145 -44.01 -2.48 6.36
C VAL A 145 -44.78 -3.52 5.54
N PHE A 146 -44.51 -3.58 4.24
CA PHE A 146 -45.16 -4.47 3.28
C PHE A 146 -44.11 -5.25 2.49
N LEU A 147 -43.85 -6.49 2.90
CA LEU A 147 -42.92 -7.42 2.24
C LEU A 147 -43.60 -8.17 1.09
N ASP A 148 -42.83 -8.79 0.20
CA ASP A 148 -43.31 -9.58 -0.95
C ASP A 148 -44.30 -8.82 -1.87
N THR A 149 -44.23 -7.48 -1.85
CA THR A 149 -45.28 -6.59 -2.36
C THR A 149 -44.84 -5.90 -3.66
N TYR A 150 -44.90 -6.67 -4.75
CA TYR A 150 -44.52 -6.25 -6.11
C TYR A 150 -45.47 -5.22 -6.75
N LEU A 151 -44.90 -4.21 -7.42
CA LEU A 151 -45.65 -3.36 -8.37
C LEU A 151 -46.32 -4.21 -9.47
N LYS A 152 -47.56 -3.84 -9.82
CA LYS A 152 -48.34 -4.45 -10.90
C LYS A 152 -47.62 -4.29 -12.25
N GLN A 153 -47.39 -5.37 -13.00
CA GLN A 153 -46.63 -5.30 -14.27
C GLN A 153 -47.32 -4.56 -15.44
N SER A 154 -48.61 -4.21 -15.33
CA SER A 154 -49.34 -3.43 -16.35
C SER A 154 -49.03 -1.94 -16.25
N GLY A 155 -49.17 -1.18 -17.34
CA GLY A 155 -49.08 0.31 -17.34
C GLY A 155 -50.12 1.05 -16.48
N GLU A 156 -50.97 0.33 -15.74
CA GLU A 156 -51.85 0.86 -14.67
C GLU A 156 -51.18 0.84 -13.28
N ALA A 157 -49.90 0.48 -13.19
CA ALA A 157 -49.14 0.35 -11.93
C ALA A 157 -49.12 1.62 -11.08
N VAL A 158 -49.25 2.78 -11.70
CA VAL A 158 -49.22 4.10 -11.06
C VAL A 158 -50.38 4.93 -11.58
N ILE A 159 -51.23 5.43 -10.68
CA ILE A 159 -52.30 6.37 -11.01
C ILE A 159 -51.74 7.79 -10.88
N LYS A 160 -51.86 8.59 -11.95
CA LYS A 160 -51.40 9.99 -11.99
C LYS A 160 -52.54 10.95 -12.28
N GLU A 161 -52.48 12.12 -11.65
CA GLU A 161 -53.34 13.28 -11.92
C GLU A 161 -52.46 14.35 -12.57
N GLY A 162 -52.41 14.34 -13.91
CA GLY A 162 -51.40 15.07 -14.67
C GLY A 162 -50.00 14.51 -14.36
N THR A 163 -49.11 15.35 -13.83
CA THR A 163 -47.76 14.95 -13.39
C THR A 163 -47.71 14.43 -11.96
N LYS A 164 -48.73 14.67 -11.13
CA LYS A 164 -48.72 14.22 -9.72
C LYS A 164 -49.09 12.74 -9.62
N VAL A 165 -48.25 11.94 -8.97
CA VAL A 165 -48.58 10.55 -8.58
C VAL A 165 -49.60 10.58 -7.44
N LYS A 166 -50.66 9.77 -7.54
CA LYS A 166 -51.76 9.68 -6.58
C LYS A 166 -51.79 8.36 -5.82
N SER A 167 -51.41 7.28 -6.49
CA SER A 167 -51.19 5.97 -5.89
C SER A 167 -50.35 5.07 -6.78
N LEU A 168 -49.74 4.06 -6.16
CA LEU A 168 -49.28 2.87 -6.86
C LEU A 168 -50.22 1.68 -6.60
N ILE A 169 -50.20 0.68 -7.48
CA ILE A 169 -51.00 -0.54 -7.42
C ILE A 169 -50.07 -1.76 -7.48
N THR A 170 -50.30 -2.73 -6.59
CA THR A 170 -49.50 -3.97 -6.50
C THR A 170 -50.13 -5.13 -7.27
N GLU A 171 -49.38 -6.22 -7.49
CA GLU A 171 -49.92 -7.42 -8.14
C GLU A 171 -51.05 -8.08 -7.35
N GLN A 172 -51.04 -7.97 -6.01
CA GLN A 172 -52.13 -8.40 -5.14
C GLN A 172 -53.36 -7.46 -5.20
N GLY A 173 -53.29 -6.38 -5.97
CA GLY A 173 -54.37 -5.39 -6.12
C GLY A 173 -54.45 -4.38 -4.97
N HIS A 174 -53.50 -4.36 -4.03
CA HIS A 174 -53.41 -3.31 -3.02
C HIS A 174 -53.15 -1.96 -3.70
N VAL A 175 -53.72 -0.89 -3.13
CA VAL A 175 -53.51 0.48 -3.60
C VAL A 175 -52.85 1.27 -2.48
N PHE A 176 -51.74 1.96 -2.79
CA PHE A 176 -51.00 2.77 -1.82
C PHE A 176 -51.01 4.23 -2.27
N SER A 177 -51.74 5.07 -1.55
CA SER A 177 -51.78 6.53 -1.75
C SER A 177 -50.83 7.26 -0.82
N GLY A 178 -50.22 8.31 -1.35
CA GLY A 178 -49.29 9.19 -0.67
C GLY A 178 -49.35 10.59 -1.28
N GLU A 179 -48.85 11.58 -0.55
CA GLU A 179 -48.68 12.94 -1.08
C GLU A 179 -47.30 13.13 -1.72
N VAL A 180 -46.29 12.40 -1.22
CA VAL A 180 -44.95 12.23 -1.84
C VAL A 180 -44.62 10.74 -1.98
N PHE A 181 -43.84 10.38 -3.00
CA PHE A 181 -43.38 9.03 -3.28
C PHE A 181 -41.84 8.99 -3.36
N ILE A 182 -41.24 7.88 -2.98
CA ILE A 182 -39.79 7.63 -3.08
C ILE A 182 -39.58 6.27 -3.74
N ASP A 183 -38.84 6.23 -4.85
CA ASP A 183 -38.30 5.00 -5.42
C ASP A 183 -36.89 4.76 -4.87
N ALA A 184 -36.72 3.70 -4.09
CA ALA A 184 -35.43 3.26 -3.57
C ALA A 184 -35.11 1.81 -3.98
N THR A 185 -35.66 1.34 -5.10
CA THR A 185 -35.15 0.15 -5.79
C THR A 185 -33.78 0.44 -6.43
N TYR A 186 -32.95 -0.58 -6.66
CA TYR A 186 -31.70 -0.39 -7.42
C TYR A 186 -31.98 -0.27 -8.93
N GLU A 187 -33.16 -0.72 -9.36
CA GLU A 187 -33.59 -0.80 -10.74
C GLU A 187 -34.41 0.42 -11.22
N GLY A 188 -34.97 1.23 -10.32
CA GLY A 188 -35.78 2.40 -10.66
C GLY A 188 -37.18 2.04 -11.18
N ASP A 189 -37.81 1.04 -10.60
CA ASP A 189 -39.08 0.49 -11.10
C ASP A 189 -40.28 1.42 -10.89
N LEU A 190 -40.35 2.17 -9.78
CA LEU A 190 -41.43 3.12 -9.55
C LEU A 190 -41.23 4.40 -10.38
N LEU A 191 -39.99 4.82 -10.64
CA LEU A 191 -39.68 5.87 -11.62
C LEU A 191 -40.16 5.47 -13.01
N ALA A 192 -39.77 4.29 -13.49
CA ALA A 192 -40.17 3.77 -14.81
C ALA A 192 -41.70 3.60 -14.91
N ALA A 193 -42.33 3.01 -13.89
CA ALA A 193 -43.79 2.83 -13.84
C ALA A 193 -44.55 4.17 -13.73
N SER A 194 -43.93 5.21 -13.17
CA SER A 194 -44.47 6.58 -13.14
C SER A 194 -44.25 7.35 -14.46
N GLY A 195 -43.55 6.78 -15.44
CA GLY A 195 -43.22 7.44 -16.70
C GLY A 195 -42.19 8.55 -16.58
N VAL A 196 -41.21 8.41 -15.66
CA VAL A 196 -39.99 9.23 -15.63
C VAL A 196 -39.02 8.72 -16.70
N SER A 197 -38.36 9.61 -17.43
CA SER A 197 -37.38 9.21 -18.44
C SER A 197 -36.14 8.60 -17.80
N THR A 198 -35.76 7.40 -18.28
CA THR A 198 -34.59 6.67 -17.81
C THR A 198 -33.76 6.12 -18.97
N THR A 199 -32.47 5.93 -18.73
CA THR A 199 -31.53 5.29 -19.66
C THR A 199 -30.89 4.04 -19.04
N ILE A 200 -30.42 3.15 -19.90
CA ILE A 200 -29.58 1.98 -19.59
C ILE A 200 -28.52 1.81 -20.69
N GLY A 201 -27.42 1.12 -20.36
CA GLY A 201 -26.25 0.94 -21.22
C GLY A 201 -25.14 1.94 -20.90
N ARG A 202 -24.22 2.14 -21.84
CA ARG A 202 -23.13 3.13 -21.75
C ARG A 202 -23.40 4.30 -22.69
N GLU A 203 -23.37 5.52 -22.17
CA GLU A 203 -23.36 6.70 -23.03
C GLU A 203 -22.05 6.79 -23.83
N SER A 204 -22.08 7.52 -24.95
CA SER A 204 -20.86 7.76 -25.72
C SER A 204 -19.96 8.77 -25.00
N ALA A 205 -18.66 8.72 -25.22
CA ALA A 205 -17.72 9.72 -24.72
C ALA A 205 -18.13 11.15 -25.11
N ALA A 206 -18.77 11.32 -26.27
CA ALA A 206 -19.28 12.61 -26.75
C ALA A 206 -20.58 13.07 -26.07
N THR A 207 -21.39 12.17 -25.51
CA THR A 207 -22.73 12.48 -24.97
C THR A 207 -22.66 13.48 -23.82
N PHE A 208 -21.73 13.28 -22.89
CA PHE A 208 -21.48 14.19 -21.78
C PHE A 208 -20.07 14.79 -21.80
N ASN A 209 -19.27 14.55 -22.85
CA ASN A 209 -17.85 14.90 -22.95
C ASN A 209 -17.01 14.27 -21.80
N GLU A 210 -17.06 12.94 -21.71
CA GLU A 210 -16.32 12.10 -20.76
C GLU A 210 -15.31 11.22 -21.50
N THR A 211 -14.01 11.53 -21.40
CA THR A 211 -12.95 10.91 -22.21
C THR A 211 -12.87 9.37 -22.12
N ASN A 212 -13.29 8.80 -20.99
CA ASN A 212 -13.27 7.36 -20.73
C ASN A 212 -14.61 6.66 -21.07
N GLY A 213 -15.60 7.39 -21.61
CA GLY A 213 -16.96 6.90 -21.85
C GLY A 213 -17.10 5.93 -23.03
N GLY A 214 -18.17 5.13 -23.01
CA GLY A 214 -18.50 4.17 -24.07
C GLY A 214 -17.56 2.96 -24.16
N VAL A 215 -17.42 2.43 -25.37
CA VAL A 215 -16.51 1.33 -25.75
C VAL A 215 -15.05 1.77 -25.62
N ARG A 216 -14.22 0.95 -24.95
CA ARG A 216 -12.80 1.28 -24.71
C ARG A 216 -11.84 0.51 -25.62
N VAL A 217 -10.82 1.19 -26.14
CA VAL A 217 -9.71 0.53 -26.87
C VAL A 217 -9.03 -0.53 -25.99
N ASN A 218 -8.60 -0.09 -24.80
CA ASN A 218 -7.85 -0.89 -23.84
C ASN A 218 -8.50 -0.82 -22.45
N THR A 219 -8.63 -1.99 -21.82
CA THR A 219 -9.18 -2.22 -20.48
C THR A 219 -8.05 -2.81 -19.64
N THR A 220 -7.47 -2.01 -18.75
CA THR A 220 -6.26 -2.38 -17.98
C THR A 220 -6.56 -2.89 -16.58
N PHE A 221 -7.79 -2.72 -16.07
CA PHE A 221 -8.20 -3.21 -14.75
C PHE A 221 -9.04 -4.48 -14.86
N SER A 222 -8.78 -5.46 -13.98
CA SER A 222 -9.45 -6.77 -13.96
C SER A 222 -9.39 -7.53 -15.30
N GLN A 223 -8.31 -7.35 -16.07
CA GLN A 223 -8.04 -8.09 -17.30
C GLN A 223 -7.46 -9.48 -16.99
N LEU A 224 -7.59 -10.43 -17.92
CA LEU A 224 -6.85 -11.70 -17.85
C LEU A 224 -5.34 -11.44 -17.90
N THR A 225 -4.56 -12.08 -17.03
CA THR A 225 -3.09 -11.89 -16.95
C THR A 225 -2.29 -12.73 -17.96
N VAL A 226 -2.96 -13.66 -18.66
CA VAL A 226 -2.37 -14.52 -19.70
C VAL A 226 -3.37 -14.68 -20.85
N ASP A 227 -2.86 -14.85 -22.07
CA ASP A 227 -3.68 -15.09 -23.26
C ASP A 227 -4.41 -16.44 -23.16
N VAL A 228 -5.72 -16.43 -23.42
CA VAL A 228 -6.56 -17.64 -23.41
C VAL A 228 -7.28 -17.81 -24.74
N ASP A 229 -7.26 -19.02 -25.27
CA ASP A 229 -8.02 -19.37 -26.48
C ASP A 229 -9.54 -19.31 -26.21
N PRO A 230 -10.33 -18.61 -27.05
CA PRO A 230 -11.77 -18.41 -26.86
C PRO A 230 -12.65 -19.45 -27.57
N TYR A 231 -12.08 -20.39 -28.32
CA TYR A 231 -12.79 -21.27 -29.26
C TYR A 231 -13.01 -22.67 -28.70
N VAL A 232 -14.07 -23.35 -29.12
CA VAL A 232 -14.40 -24.72 -28.65
C VAL A 232 -13.24 -25.69 -28.93
N THR A 233 -12.73 -25.67 -30.16
CA THR A 233 -11.47 -26.30 -30.57
C THR A 233 -10.37 -25.23 -30.57
N PRO A 234 -9.29 -25.36 -29.77
CA PRO A 234 -8.22 -24.38 -29.72
C PRO A 234 -7.57 -24.13 -31.09
N GLY A 235 -7.40 -22.85 -31.44
CA GLY A 235 -6.84 -22.39 -32.71
C GLY A 235 -7.80 -22.43 -33.91
N ASP A 236 -9.05 -22.88 -33.74
CA ASP A 236 -10.04 -23.00 -34.82
C ASP A 236 -11.28 -22.09 -34.59
N PRO A 237 -11.31 -20.90 -35.19
CA PRO A 237 -12.48 -20.00 -35.13
C PRO A 237 -13.78 -20.58 -35.72
N SER A 238 -13.71 -21.62 -36.56
CA SER A 238 -14.91 -22.25 -37.13
C SER A 238 -15.63 -23.19 -36.16
N SER A 239 -14.96 -23.56 -35.05
CA SER A 239 -15.54 -24.41 -33.99
C SER A 239 -16.55 -23.68 -33.07
N GLY A 240 -16.64 -22.35 -33.15
CA GLY A 240 -17.47 -21.52 -32.28
C GLY A 240 -16.78 -21.10 -30.98
N LEU A 241 -17.45 -20.29 -30.17
CA LEU A 241 -16.92 -19.74 -28.91
C LEU A 241 -17.28 -20.59 -27.69
N ILE A 242 -16.43 -20.55 -26.65
CA ILE A 242 -16.73 -21.14 -25.34
C ILE A 242 -17.82 -20.35 -24.59
N PRO A 243 -18.64 -20.95 -23.70
CA PRO A 243 -19.94 -20.40 -23.29
C PRO A 243 -19.95 -19.03 -22.59
N THR A 244 -18.82 -18.61 -22.02
CA THR A 244 -18.64 -17.33 -21.31
C THR A 244 -18.01 -16.23 -22.18
N VAL A 245 -17.70 -16.51 -23.44
CA VAL A 245 -17.21 -15.52 -24.42
C VAL A 245 -18.35 -15.15 -25.37
N GLN A 246 -18.65 -13.85 -25.46
CA GLN A 246 -19.73 -13.31 -26.27
C GLN A 246 -19.25 -13.10 -27.72
N PRO A 247 -20.10 -13.37 -28.73
CA PRO A 247 -19.81 -13.03 -30.11
C PRO A 247 -19.92 -11.52 -30.35
N GLY A 248 -19.09 -11.00 -31.24
CA GLY A 248 -19.11 -9.60 -31.68
C GLY A 248 -17.74 -8.95 -31.65
N GLU A 249 -17.62 -7.81 -32.32
CA GLU A 249 -16.40 -7.00 -32.33
C GLU A 249 -16.37 -6.02 -31.14
N LEU A 250 -15.18 -5.46 -30.90
CA LEU A 250 -14.98 -4.42 -29.89
C LEU A 250 -15.89 -3.21 -30.11
N GLY A 251 -16.11 -2.80 -31.36
CA GLY A 251 -16.84 -1.57 -31.70
C GLY A 251 -15.93 -0.35 -31.77
N ALA A 252 -16.52 0.81 -32.10
CA ALA A 252 -15.77 2.06 -32.27
C ALA A 252 -15.37 2.67 -30.92
N PRO A 253 -14.10 3.05 -30.70
CA PRO A 253 -13.68 3.71 -29.46
C PRO A 253 -14.52 4.95 -29.13
N GLY A 254 -14.98 5.06 -27.89
CA GLY A 254 -15.83 6.15 -27.41
C GLY A 254 -17.30 6.06 -27.82
N SER A 255 -17.72 5.08 -28.64
CA SER A 255 -19.15 4.90 -28.98
C SER A 255 -19.94 4.33 -27.80
N GLY A 256 -21.17 4.80 -27.59
CA GLY A 256 -22.08 4.25 -26.59
C GLY A 256 -22.74 2.95 -27.06
N ASP A 257 -23.15 2.10 -26.13
CA ASP A 257 -23.79 0.82 -26.41
C ASP A 257 -24.82 0.43 -25.31
N LYS A 258 -25.38 -0.78 -25.41
CA LYS A 258 -26.31 -1.34 -24.41
C LYS A 258 -25.64 -2.35 -23.45
N SER A 259 -24.32 -2.35 -23.36
CA SER A 259 -23.60 -3.15 -22.38
C SER A 259 -23.71 -2.50 -20.99
N LEU A 260 -23.69 -3.30 -19.93
CA LEU A 260 -23.74 -2.85 -18.54
C LEU A 260 -22.75 -3.67 -17.71
N ALA A 261 -22.27 -3.08 -16.61
CA ALA A 261 -21.46 -3.76 -15.61
C ALA A 261 -22.15 -5.07 -15.14
N ALA A 262 -21.41 -6.17 -15.11
CA ALA A 262 -21.93 -7.46 -14.63
C ALA A 262 -22.43 -7.37 -13.18
N TYR A 263 -23.49 -8.11 -12.87
CA TYR A 263 -23.99 -8.32 -11.50
C TYR A 263 -23.62 -9.72 -11.03
N VAL A 264 -23.57 -9.92 -9.71
CA VAL A 264 -23.07 -11.15 -9.08
C VAL A 264 -23.64 -11.28 -7.67
N PHE A 265 -23.67 -12.48 -7.10
CA PHE A 265 -23.91 -12.65 -5.67
C PHE A 265 -22.62 -12.38 -4.86
N ARG A 266 -22.73 -11.65 -3.74
CA ARG A 266 -21.66 -11.51 -2.74
C ARG A 266 -21.70 -12.73 -1.83
N MET A 267 -20.90 -13.75 -2.11
CA MET A 267 -20.98 -15.01 -1.36
C MET A 267 -20.36 -14.87 0.03
N CYS A 268 -21.18 -14.98 1.07
CA CYS A 268 -20.67 -15.15 2.43
C CYS A 268 -20.28 -16.61 2.65
N LEU A 269 -18.97 -16.87 2.58
CA LEU A 269 -18.37 -18.21 2.74
C LEU A 269 -17.54 -18.27 4.00
N THR A 270 -17.32 -19.45 4.55
CA THR A 270 -16.43 -19.67 5.72
C THR A 270 -15.55 -20.90 5.54
N ASN A 271 -14.41 -20.91 6.24
CA ASN A 271 -13.55 -22.08 6.43
C ASN A 271 -13.56 -22.63 7.87
N ASP A 272 -14.40 -22.08 8.78
CA ASP A 272 -14.65 -22.73 10.05
C ASP A 272 -15.51 -23.98 9.83
N THR A 273 -14.91 -25.16 10.00
CA THR A 273 -15.60 -26.46 9.93
C THR A 273 -16.83 -26.57 10.83
N SER A 274 -16.89 -25.84 11.95
CA SER A 274 -18.05 -25.78 12.83
C SER A 274 -19.23 -25.07 12.16
N ASN A 275 -18.97 -23.97 11.45
CA ASN A 275 -19.96 -23.17 10.73
C ASN A 275 -20.11 -23.49 9.22
N MET A 276 -19.30 -24.38 8.65
CA MET A 276 -19.25 -24.62 7.19
C MET A 276 -20.24 -25.69 6.68
N VAL A 277 -21.03 -25.34 5.66
CA VAL A 277 -21.77 -26.27 4.79
C VAL A 277 -20.93 -26.58 3.53
N PRO A 278 -20.51 -27.85 3.30
CA PRO A 278 -19.73 -28.22 2.12
C PRO A 278 -20.46 -28.01 0.80
N TRP A 279 -19.71 -27.85 -0.29
CA TRP A 279 -20.27 -27.66 -1.63
C TRP A 279 -21.16 -28.82 -2.08
N THR A 280 -22.43 -28.52 -2.30
CA THR A 280 -23.37 -29.40 -3.00
C THR A 280 -23.17 -29.28 -4.51
N LYS A 281 -23.27 -30.39 -5.25
CA LYS A 281 -23.23 -30.37 -6.71
C LYS A 281 -24.59 -29.93 -7.26
N PRO A 282 -24.69 -28.84 -8.07
CA PRO A 282 -25.95 -28.46 -8.69
C PRO A 282 -26.51 -29.54 -9.61
N ALA A 283 -27.84 -29.65 -9.68
CA ALA A 283 -28.52 -30.68 -10.47
C ALA A 283 -28.28 -30.55 -11.98
N ASN A 284 -28.08 -29.32 -12.46
CA ASN A 284 -27.75 -28.95 -13.83
C ASN A 284 -26.25 -28.65 -14.05
N TYR A 285 -25.37 -29.04 -13.11
CA TYR A 285 -23.92 -28.80 -13.24
C TYR A 285 -23.35 -29.40 -14.53
N ASN A 286 -22.76 -28.53 -15.34
CA ASN A 286 -21.99 -28.87 -16.53
C ASN A 286 -20.60 -28.24 -16.46
N ALA A 287 -19.54 -29.07 -16.50
CA ALA A 287 -18.16 -28.60 -16.40
C ALA A 287 -17.72 -27.74 -17.60
N SER A 288 -18.35 -27.88 -18.78
CA SER A 288 -17.93 -27.09 -19.97
C SER A 288 -18.27 -25.60 -19.87
N GLU A 289 -19.19 -25.20 -19.00
CA GLU A 289 -19.49 -23.78 -18.74
C GLU A 289 -18.30 -23.04 -18.10
N TYR A 290 -17.44 -23.78 -17.39
CA TYR A 290 -16.30 -23.24 -16.63
C TYR A 290 -14.94 -23.48 -17.32
N ILE A 291 -14.94 -23.96 -18.57
CA ILE A 291 -13.72 -24.27 -19.34
C ILE A 291 -12.76 -23.09 -19.48
N LEU A 292 -13.28 -21.85 -19.42
CA LEU A 292 -12.47 -20.64 -19.41
C LEU A 292 -11.49 -20.60 -18.21
N TRP A 293 -11.93 -21.00 -17.01
CA TRP A 293 -11.09 -20.96 -15.81
C TRP A 293 -10.02 -22.06 -15.83
N SER A 294 -10.34 -23.27 -16.31
CA SER A 294 -9.31 -24.31 -16.44
C SER A 294 -8.29 -24.00 -17.53
N ARG A 295 -8.71 -23.41 -18.67
CA ARG A 295 -7.78 -22.90 -19.68
C ARG A 295 -6.89 -21.76 -19.15
N TYR A 296 -7.48 -20.79 -18.45
CA TYR A 296 -6.74 -19.66 -17.86
C TYR A 296 -5.67 -20.14 -16.88
N VAL A 297 -6.02 -21.04 -15.96
CA VAL A 297 -5.07 -21.58 -14.98
C VAL A 297 -4.04 -22.52 -15.62
N ALA A 298 -4.42 -23.28 -16.64
CA ALA A 298 -3.45 -24.09 -17.42
C ALA A 298 -2.46 -23.23 -18.23
N ALA A 299 -2.83 -21.99 -18.58
CA ALA A 299 -1.95 -21.00 -19.22
C ALA A 299 -1.10 -20.21 -18.21
N GLY A 300 -1.21 -20.47 -16.90
CA GLY A 300 -0.47 -19.78 -15.84
C GLY A 300 -1.23 -18.64 -15.16
N GLY A 301 -2.50 -18.41 -15.50
CA GLY A 301 -3.36 -17.44 -14.83
C GLY A 301 -3.73 -17.85 -13.39
N HIS A 302 -3.99 -16.86 -12.54
CA HIS A 302 -4.37 -17.08 -11.14
C HIS A 302 -5.84 -16.71 -10.92
N ILE A 303 -6.64 -17.60 -10.32
CA ILE A 303 -8.02 -17.28 -9.91
C ILE A 303 -8.05 -16.81 -8.45
N LEU A 304 -9.16 -16.19 -8.04
CA LEU A 304 -9.34 -15.73 -6.66
C LEU A 304 -9.12 -16.85 -5.64
N THR A 305 -8.48 -16.49 -4.53
CA THR A 305 -8.37 -17.30 -3.31
C THR A 305 -9.16 -16.59 -2.21
N PRO A 306 -10.13 -17.23 -1.55
CA PRO A 306 -10.93 -16.61 -0.50
C PRO A 306 -10.13 -16.43 0.80
N ASP A 307 -10.31 -15.27 1.46
CA ASP A 307 -9.65 -14.90 2.71
C ASP A 307 -10.69 -14.46 3.78
N PRO A 308 -10.44 -14.71 5.09
CA PRO A 308 -11.42 -14.44 6.15
C PRO A 308 -11.44 -12.94 6.53
N VAL A 309 -11.94 -12.10 5.62
CA VAL A 309 -12.01 -10.64 5.76
C VAL A 309 -13.19 -10.13 6.60
N VAL A 310 -14.26 -10.91 6.72
CA VAL A 310 -15.50 -10.61 7.46
C VAL A 310 -15.44 -11.27 8.85
N PRO A 311 -16.07 -10.70 9.90
CA PRO A 311 -16.20 -11.35 11.20
C PRO A 311 -16.76 -12.78 11.11
N GLY A 312 -16.54 -13.61 12.14
CA GLY A 312 -17.01 -15.00 12.17
C GLY A 312 -16.24 -15.96 11.26
N PHE A 313 -14.97 -15.65 10.93
CA PHE A 313 -14.14 -16.40 9.96
C PHE A 313 -14.81 -16.52 8.58
N LYS A 314 -15.39 -15.42 8.10
CA LYS A 314 -16.11 -15.36 6.82
C LYS A 314 -15.38 -14.49 5.79
N THR A 315 -15.74 -14.66 4.52
CA THR A 315 -15.33 -13.79 3.40
C THR A 315 -16.56 -13.18 2.74
N ASP A 316 -16.38 -12.21 1.84
CA ASP A 316 -17.39 -11.89 0.83
C ASP A 316 -16.80 -11.84 -0.59
N THR A 317 -17.24 -12.73 -1.49
CA THR A 317 -16.59 -12.86 -2.81
C THR A 317 -16.76 -11.61 -3.68
N ILE A 318 -15.69 -11.21 -4.35
CA ILE A 318 -15.70 -10.06 -5.27
C ILE A 318 -15.93 -10.51 -6.72
N GLY A 319 -16.72 -9.74 -7.46
CA GLY A 319 -17.05 -10.03 -8.86
C GLY A 319 -15.86 -9.87 -9.82
N SER A 320 -15.17 -8.74 -9.71
CA SER A 320 -13.93 -8.44 -10.41
C SER A 320 -12.72 -8.65 -9.49
N THR A 321 -11.53 -8.89 -10.05
CA THR A 321 -10.31 -9.07 -9.26
C THR A 321 -9.10 -8.51 -10.00
N THR A 322 -8.06 -8.07 -9.28
CA THR A 322 -6.78 -7.71 -9.89
C THR A 322 -6.05 -8.89 -10.53
N LEU A 323 -6.52 -10.13 -10.30
CA LEU A 323 -6.02 -11.38 -10.90
C LEU A 323 -6.85 -11.81 -12.13
N GLY A 324 -7.72 -10.94 -12.66
CA GLY A 324 -8.58 -11.24 -13.80
C GLY A 324 -9.86 -11.96 -13.39
N LEU A 325 -10.01 -13.24 -13.78
CA LEU A 325 -11.27 -13.98 -13.78
C LEU A 325 -11.87 -14.23 -12.38
N GLY A 326 -12.66 -13.27 -11.90
CA GLY A 326 -13.53 -13.42 -10.72
C GLY A 326 -14.88 -14.08 -11.01
N PHE A 327 -15.88 -13.69 -10.23
CA PHE A 327 -17.27 -14.19 -10.29
C PHE A 327 -18.18 -13.42 -11.26
N ASP A 328 -17.73 -12.31 -11.85
CA ASP A 328 -18.55 -11.52 -12.79
C ASP A 328 -18.82 -12.27 -14.12
N LEU A 329 -20.11 -12.39 -14.46
CA LEU A 329 -20.60 -13.04 -15.69
C LEU A 329 -21.21 -12.01 -16.67
N PRO A 330 -20.39 -11.29 -17.46
CA PRO A 330 -20.86 -10.21 -18.31
C PRO A 330 -21.83 -10.69 -19.40
N GLY A 331 -22.76 -9.83 -19.78
CA GLY A 331 -23.74 -10.08 -20.85
C GLY A 331 -24.97 -10.89 -20.43
N ARG A 332 -24.91 -11.71 -19.38
CA ARG A 332 -26.09 -12.46 -18.88
C ARG A 332 -27.08 -11.57 -18.13
N THR A 333 -26.61 -10.54 -17.44
CA THR A 333 -27.45 -9.66 -16.59
C THR A 333 -28.11 -8.49 -17.35
N LEU A 334 -27.88 -8.33 -18.65
CA LEU A 334 -28.32 -7.14 -19.42
C LEU A 334 -29.85 -6.93 -19.41
N ALA A 335 -30.63 -8.01 -19.29
CA ALA A 335 -32.08 -7.94 -19.24
C ALA A 335 -32.65 -7.70 -17.83
N TRP A 336 -31.81 -7.52 -16.81
CA TRP A 336 -32.27 -7.35 -15.42
C TRP A 336 -32.93 -5.98 -15.15
N PRO A 337 -32.34 -4.81 -15.52
CA PRO A 337 -32.95 -3.51 -15.19
C PRO A 337 -34.36 -3.35 -15.74
N GLU A 338 -34.56 -3.70 -17.01
CA GLU A 338 -35.86 -3.61 -17.69
C GLU A 338 -36.71 -4.89 -17.58
N GLY A 339 -36.18 -5.93 -16.93
CA GLY A 339 -36.87 -7.20 -16.73
C GLY A 339 -38.05 -7.07 -15.76
N ASN A 340 -39.15 -7.76 -16.07
CA ASN A 340 -40.25 -7.95 -15.12
C ASN A 340 -39.89 -9.04 -14.08
N HIS A 341 -40.76 -9.24 -13.08
CA HIS A 341 -40.52 -10.16 -11.97
C HIS A 341 -40.27 -11.60 -12.44
N SER A 342 -40.91 -12.07 -13.51
CA SER A 342 -40.66 -13.39 -14.09
C SER A 342 -39.30 -13.47 -14.78
N THR A 343 -38.89 -12.41 -15.51
CA THR A 343 -37.57 -12.34 -16.15
C THR A 343 -36.46 -12.28 -15.09
N ARG A 344 -36.63 -11.46 -14.05
CA ARG A 344 -35.65 -11.36 -12.95
C ARG A 344 -35.57 -12.66 -12.16
N ALA A 345 -36.69 -13.32 -11.83
CA ALA A 345 -36.66 -14.63 -11.18
C ALA A 345 -35.94 -15.70 -12.01
N GLN A 346 -36.14 -15.72 -13.34
CA GLN A 346 -35.40 -16.62 -14.23
C GLN A 346 -33.89 -16.34 -14.22
N LEU A 347 -33.49 -15.06 -14.35
CA LEU A 347 -32.08 -14.66 -14.31
C LEU A 347 -31.43 -14.94 -12.95
N LEU A 348 -32.15 -14.73 -11.85
CA LEU A 348 -31.70 -15.02 -10.49
C LEU A 348 -31.40 -16.51 -10.32
N GLN A 349 -32.25 -17.40 -10.84
CA GLN A 349 -32.01 -18.84 -10.83
C GLN A 349 -30.83 -19.25 -11.73
N GLU A 350 -30.74 -18.70 -12.95
CA GLU A 350 -29.61 -18.99 -13.87
C GLU A 350 -28.27 -18.62 -13.23
N LEU A 351 -28.18 -17.45 -12.59
CA LEU A 351 -26.99 -16.98 -11.90
C LEU A 351 -26.71 -17.77 -10.61
N THR A 352 -27.76 -18.21 -9.89
CA THR A 352 -27.62 -19.06 -8.70
C THR A 352 -27.01 -20.41 -9.07
N ASP A 353 -27.57 -21.08 -10.07
CA ASP A 353 -27.10 -22.39 -10.54
C ASP A 353 -25.67 -22.29 -11.09
N TRP A 354 -25.36 -21.22 -11.84
CA TRP A 354 -24.03 -20.96 -12.35
C TRP A 354 -23.01 -20.67 -11.24
N GLN A 355 -23.34 -19.82 -10.26
CA GLN A 355 -22.39 -19.45 -9.21
C GLN A 355 -22.18 -20.58 -8.18
N LYS A 356 -23.25 -21.33 -7.82
CA LYS A 356 -23.12 -22.60 -7.06
C LYS A 356 -22.28 -23.63 -7.87
N GLY A 357 -22.45 -23.66 -9.19
CA GLY A 357 -21.68 -24.54 -10.07
C GLY A 357 -20.20 -24.18 -10.20
N GLN A 358 -19.86 -22.89 -10.25
CA GLN A 358 -18.49 -22.40 -10.30
C GLN A 358 -17.72 -22.72 -9.01
N LEU A 359 -18.35 -22.52 -7.85
CA LEU A 359 -17.79 -22.90 -6.54
C LEU A 359 -17.51 -24.41 -6.47
N TYR A 360 -18.47 -25.23 -6.92
CA TYR A 360 -18.27 -26.67 -7.01
C TYR A 360 -17.13 -27.04 -7.98
N PHE A 361 -17.03 -26.38 -9.14
CA PHE A 361 -15.98 -26.61 -10.15
C PHE A 361 -14.58 -26.33 -9.57
N PHE A 362 -14.38 -25.19 -8.90
CA PHE A 362 -13.08 -24.84 -8.29
C PHE A 362 -12.64 -25.84 -7.22
N ALA A 363 -13.56 -26.36 -6.41
CA ALA A 363 -13.25 -27.32 -5.35
C ALA A 363 -13.09 -28.77 -5.84
N ASN A 364 -13.82 -29.19 -6.89
CA ASN A 364 -13.98 -30.62 -7.23
C ASN A 364 -13.50 -31.02 -8.63
N ASP A 365 -13.45 -30.13 -9.62
CA ASP A 365 -13.24 -30.54 -11.01
C ASP A 365 -11.78 -30.94 -11.27
N PRO A 366 -11.48 -32.13 -11.84
CA PRO A 366 -10.11 -32.61 -12.09
C PRO A 366 -9.26 -31.69 -12.97
N SER A 367 -9.86 -30.84 -13.82
CA SER A 367 -9.13 -29.94 -14.72
C SER A 367 -8.42 -28.76 -14.02
N MET A 368 -8.80 -28.45 -12.77
CA MET A 368 -8.11 -27.44 -11.95
C MET A 368 -6.81 -28.00 -11.33
N PRO A 369 -5.88 -27.16 -10.83
CA PRO A 369 -4.76 -27.62 -10.03
C PRO A 369 -5.20 -28.22 -8.67
N ASN A 370 -4.36 -29.11 -8.11
CA ASN A 370 -4.54 -29.62 -6.75
C ASN A 370 -4.48 -28.50 -5.70
N SER A 371 -3.65 -27.47 -5.88
CA SER A 371 -3.59 -26.30 -5.00
C SER A 371 -4.94 -25.57 -4.95
N THR A 372 -5.50 -25.22 -6.10
CA THR A 372 -6.82 -24.58 -6.23
C THR A 372 -7.93 -25.42 -5.60
N ARG A 373 -8.00 -26.72 -5.92
CA ARG A 373 -9.00 -27.62 -5.29
C ARG A 373 -8.84 -27.68 -3.78
N SER A 374 -7.62 -27.80 -3.27
CA SER A 374 -7.37 -27.93 -1.83
C SER A 374 -7.82 -26.68 -1.08
N VAL A 375 -7.50 -25.49 -1.61
CA VAL A 375 -8.02 -24.21 -1.11
C VAL A 375 -9.55 -24.20 -1.12
N TRP A 376 -10.18 -24.34 -2.29
CA TRP A 376 -11.63 -24.17 -2.40
C TRP A 376 -12.43 -25.27 -1.68
N SER A 377 -11.89 -26.49 -1.52
CA SER A 377 -12.49 -27.56 -0.71
C SER A 377 -12.38 -27.33 0.81
N SER A 378 -11.55 -26.39 1.26
CA SER A 378 -11.45 -25.99 2.69
C SER A 378 -12.45 -24.88 3.07
N TRP A 379 -13.26 -24.42 2.12
CA TRP A 379 -14.33 -23.44 2.29
C TRP A 379 -15.69 -24.02 1.93
N GLY A 380 -16.75 -23.37 2.39
CA GLY A 380 -18.15 -23.68 2.07
C GLY A 380 -19.08 -22.51 2.42
N TYR A 381 -20.39 -22.71 2.28
CA TYR A 381 -21.37 -21.72 2.74
C TYR A 381 -21.40 -21.66 4.27
N ALA A 382 -21.78 -20.53 4.86
CA ALA A 382 -21.92 -20.40 6.31
C ALA A 382 -23.31 -20.85 6.80
N LYS A 383 -23.39 -21.70 7.84
CA LYS A 383 -24.64 -22.28 8.38
C LYS A 383 -25.55 -21.26 9.04
N ASP A 384 -25.02 -20.12 9.46
CA ASP A 384 -25.73 -19.05 10.14
C ASP A 384 -26.17 -17.91 9.21
N GLU A 385 -25.68 -17.88 7.97
CA GLU A 385 -26.15 -16.97 6.92
C GLU A 385 -27.25 -17.64 6.06
N PHE A 386 -28.18 -16.83 5.55
CA PHE A 386 -29.19 -17.19 4.54
C PHE A 386 -29.90 -18.55 4.77
N ILE A 387 -30.25 -18.84 6.02
CA ILE A 387 -30.78 -20.14 6.47
C ILE A 387 -32.09 -20.51 5.75
N ASP A 388 -32.87 -19.50 5.39
CA ASP A 388 -34.10 -19.56 4.59
C ASP A 388 -33.88 -19.89 3.10
N ASN A 389 -32.66 -19.69 2.57
CA ASN A 389 -32.34 -19.77 1.14
C ASN A 389 -31.13 -20.69 0.86
N ASP A 390 -31.06 -21.86 1.51
CA ASP A 390 -30.00 -22.88 1.30
C ASP A 390 -28.57 -22.29 1.45
N HIS A 391 -28.39 -21.42 2.46
CA HIS A 391 -27.14 -20.73 2.80
C HIS A 391 -26.53 -19.90 1.66
N PHE A 392 -27.38 -19.42 0.74
CA PHE A 392 -27.01 -18.66 -0.45
C PHE A 392 -27.65 -17.25 -0.43
N PRO A 393 -26.93 -16.17 -0.83
CA PRO A 393 -27.49 -14.81 -0.83
C PRO A 393 -28.74 -14.69 -1.71
N ARG A 394 -29.69 -13.84 -1.31
CA ARG A 394 -31.05 -13.80 -1.88
C ARG A 394 -31.17 -12.84 -3.05
N LYS A 395 -30.30 -11.82 -3.11
CA LYS A 395 -30.32 -10.74 -4.13
C LYS A 395 -28.97 -10.56 -4.81
N LEU A 396 -28.99 -10.07 -6.05
CA LEU A 396 -27.80 -9.71 -6.82
C LEU A 396 -27.24 -8.35 -6.36
N TYR A 397 -25.92 -8.19 -6.43
CA TYR A 397 -25.29 -6.86 -6.38
C TYR A 397 -25.50 -6.14 -7.72
N VAL A 398 -26.61 -5.42 -7.83
CA VAL A 398 -26.94 -4.56 -8.99
C VAL A 398 -26.03 -3.33 -8.98
N ARG A 399 -25.06 -3.28 -9.90
CA ARG A 399 -24.03 -2.22 -9.93
C ARG A 399 -24.33 -1.03 -10.85
N ASP A 400 -25.24 -1.20 -11.80
CA ASP A 400 -25.62 -0.14 -12.73
C ASP A 400 -27.00 -0.48 -13.32
N GLY A 401 -28.06 0.09 -12.75
CA GLY A 401 -29.45 -0.18 -13.10
C GLY A 401 -29.98 0.74 -14.19
N ARG A 402 -31.21 1.26 -14.01
CA ARG A 402 -31.65 2.46 -14.73
C ARG A 402 -30.94 3.69 -14.15
N ARG A 403 -30.76 4.73 -14.97
CA ARG A 403 -30.34 6.07 -14.54
C ARG A 403 -31.35 7.10 -15.06
N MET A 404 -31.63 8.13 -14.28
CA MET A 404 -32.62 9.16 -14.64
C MET A 404 -32.07 10.06 -15.74
N VAL A 405 -32.91 10.44 -16.70
CA VAL A 405 -32.55 11.38 -17.78
C VAL A 405 -33.01 12.78 -17.40
N LYS A 406 -32.14 13.77 -17.64
CA LYS A 406 -32.42 15.20 -17.46
C LYS A 406 -31.72 16.02 -18.53
N ASP A 407 -32.39 17.06 -19.00
CA ASP A 407 -31.86 18.02 -19.97
C ASP A 407 -31.02 19.14 -19.31
N ASP A 408 -31.25 19.40 -18.01
CA ASP A 408 -30.72 20.54 -17.26
C ASP A 408 -29.58 20.20 -16.29
N PHE A 409 -29.53 18.97 -15.78
CA PHE A 409 -28.55 18.54 -14.78
C PHE A 409 -28.16 17.05 -14.92
N ILE A 410 -26.87 16.74 -14.87
CA ILE A 410 -26.34 15.36 -14.84
C ILE A 410 -25.02 15.32 -14.03
N ILE A 411 -24.84 14.30 -13.18
CA ILE A 411 -23.55 14.01 -12.54
C ILE A 411 -22.67 13.20 -13.50
N THR A 412 -21.38 13.53 -13.59
CA THR A 412 -20.40 12.85 -14.45
C THR A 412 -19.16 12.42 -13.66
N ALA A 413 -18.28 11.60 -14.25
CA ALA A 413 -16.97 11.33 -13.67
C ALA A 413 -16.07 12.59 -13.58
N ARG A 414 -16.37 13.67 -14.31
CA ARG A 414 -15.67 14.96 -14.16
C ARG A 414 -16.05 15.68 -12.87
N THR A 415 -17.25 15.43 -12.33
CA THR A 415 -17.69 16.00 -11.05
C THR A 415 -16.79 15.51 -9.90
N ALA A 416 -16.26 14.28 -10.03
CA ALA A 416 -15.29 13.68 -9.11
C ALA A 416 -13.81 14.04 -9.41
N ALA A 417 -13.51 14.70 -10.53
CA ALA A 417 -12.12 14.90 -10.97
C ALA A 417 -11.35 15.94 -10.14
N TYR A 418 -10.03 15.76 -10.03
CA TYR A 418 -9.08 16.62 -9.35
C TYR A 418 -7.95 17.07 -10.31
N PRO A 419 -7.67 18.38 -10.43
CA PRO A 419 -8.43 19.49 -9.85
C PRO A 419 -9.87 19.55 -10.38
N ALA A 420 -10.77 20.23 -9.65
CA ALA A 420 -12.18 20.34 -10.02
C ALA A 420 -12.33 20.92 -11.44
N VAL A 421 -12.96 20.15 -12.33
CA VAL A 421 -13.28 20.58 -13.70
C VAL A 421 -14.65 21.27 -13.75
N GLU A 422 -15.56 20.86 -12.88
CA GLU A 422 -16.92 21.39 -12.73
C GLU A 422 -17.03 22.19 -11.44
N ALA A 423 -18.01 23.12 -11.38
CA ALA A 423 -18.27 23.87 -10.15
C ALA A 423 -18.84 22.94 -9.06
N PRO A 424 -18.51 23.14 -7.77
CA PRO A 424 -19.17 22.44 -6.69
C PRO A 424 -20.70 22.67 -6.72
N ALA A 425 -21.47 21.65 -6.34
CA ALA A 425 -22.92 21.78 -6.21
C ALA A 425 -23.28 22.97 -5.30
N SER A 426 -24.26 23.78 -5.73
CA SER A 426 -24.80 24.90 -4.94
C SER A 426 -25.83 24.45 -3.90
N ASP A 427 -26.37 23.24 -4.07
CA ASP A 427 -27.42 22.59 -3.30
C ASP A 427 -27.05 21.16 -2.85
N PRO A 428 -25.87 20.94 -2.22
CA PRO A 428 -25.40 19.61 -1.87
C PRO A 428 -26.25 18.97 -0.76
N ILE A 429 -26.67 17.72 -0.97
CA ILE A 429 -27.48 16.94 -0.02
C ILE A 429 -26.73 15.77 0.63
N ALA A 430 -25.61 15.36 0.04
CA ALA A 430 -24.69 14.35 0.55
C ALA A 430 -23.31 14.56 -0.11
N VAL A 431 -22.26 13.94 0.44
CA VAL A 431 -20.94 13.84 -0.20
C VAL A 431 -20.68 12.42 -0.68
N ALA A 432 -20.28 12.27 -1.95
CA ALA A 432 -19.69 11.04 -2.48
C ALA A 432 -18.18 11.06 -2.27
N PHE A 433 -17.60 9.92 -1.88
CA PHE A 433 -16.14 9.77 -1.69
C PHE A 433 -15.65 8.39 -2.16
N TRP A 434 -15.76 8.15 -3.46
CA TRP A 434 -15.24 6.96 -4.15
C TRP A 434 -14.68 7.37 -5.53
N PRO A 435 -13.65 6.69 -6.09
CA PRO A 435 -13.29 6.86 -7.50
C PRO A 435 -14.42 6.35 -8.41
N THR A 436 -14.39 6.69 -9.71
CA THR A 436 -15.18 5.95 -10.69
C THR A 436 -14.77 4.48 -10.68
N ASP A 437 -15.71 3.63 -10.27
CA ASP A 437 -15.61 2.17 -10.22
C ASP A 437 -16.71 1.52 -11.09
N VAL A 438 -16.30 0.92 -12.20
CA VAL A 438 -17.15 0.27 -13.21
C VAL A 438 -16.58 -1.12 -13.48
N HIS A 439 -17.42 -2.14 -13.35
CA HIS A 439 -17.04 -3.53 -13.61
C HIS A 439 -17.11 -3.89 -15.10
N ILE A 440 -16.61 -5.08 -15.43
CA ILE A 440 -16.66 -5.69 -16.77
C ILE A 440 -18.07 -5.64 -17.37
N ALA A 441 -18.16 -5.16 -18.61
CA ALA A 441 -19.40 -5.05 -19.37
C ALA A 441 -19.55 -6.18 -20.42
N ARG A 442 -18.43 -6.59 -21.04
CA ARG A 442 -18.39 -7.69 -22.03
C ARG A 442 -17.11 -8.53 -21.88
N ARG A 443 -17.20 -9.79 -22.29
CA ARG A 443 -16.05 -10.71 -22.53
C ARG A 443 -16.14 -11.17 -23.97
N ILE A 444 -15.16 -10.81 -24.81
CA ILE A 444 -15.19 -10.98 -26.27
C ILE A 444 -13.88 -11.55 -26.79
N VAL A 445 -13.74 -11.69 -28.12
CA VAL A 445 -12.46 -12.00 -28.77
C VAL A 445 -11.75 -10.72 -29.22
N LYS A 446 -10.47 -10.57 -28.87
CA LYS A 446 -9.58 -9.52 -29.38
C LYS A 446 -8.24 -10.16 -29.74
N ASN A 447 -7.72 -9.85 -30.93
CA ASN A 447 -6.44 -10.39 -31.45
C ASN A 447 -6.33 -11.94 -31.48
N GLY A 448 -7.45 -12.67 -31.40
CA GLY A 448 -7.50 -14.13 -31.36
C GLY A 448 -7.69 -14.74 -29.96
N PHE A 449 -7.62 -13.92 -28.90
CA PHE A 449 -7.71 -14.36 -27.50
C PHE A 449 -8.95 -13.78 -26.79
N VAL A 450 -9.29 -14.37 -25.63
CA VAL A 450 -10.31 -13.84 -24.70
C VAL A 450 -9.89 -12.47 -24.18
N TYR A 451 -10.80 -11.51 -24.18
CA TYR A 451 -10.54 -10.15 -23.73
C TYR A 451 -11.76 -9.54 -23.01
N ASP A 452 -11.50 -8.99 -21.82
CA ASP A 452 -12.51 -8.38 -20.96
C ASP A 452 -12.59 -6.85 -21.19
N GLU A 453 -13.82 -6.33 -21.28
CA GLU A 453 -14.10 -4.97 -21.77
C GLU A 453 -15.06 -4.20 -20.87
N GLY A 454 -14.80 -2.90 -20.70
CA GLY A 454 -15.64 -1.97 -19.95
C GLY A 454 -15.12 -1.59 -18.57
N SER A 455 -14.27 -2.41 -17.93
CA SER A 455 -13.79 -2.20 -16.56
C SER A 455 -13.00 -0.89 -16.40
N ILE A 456 -13.36 -0.08 -15.39
CA ILE A 456 -12.68 1.16 -15.01
C ILE A 456 -12.59 1.24 -13.48
N PHE A 457 -11.38 1.29 -12.92
CA PHE A 457 -11.17 1.59 -11.51
C PHE A 457 -9.94 2.48 -11.37
N LYS A 458 -10.07 3.62 -10.66
CA LYS A 458 -8.98 4.61 -10.42
C LYS A 458 -8.29 5.15 -11.69
N GLN A 459 -8.89 5.00 -12.88
CA GLN A 459 -8.31 5.42 -14.17
C GLN A 459 -8.89 6.73 -14.70
N GLY A 460 -8.03 7.58 -15.23
CA GLY A 460 -8.38 8.90 -15.76
C GLY A 460 -7.60 10.00 -15.05
N PRO A 461 -8.17 11.21 -14.89
CA PRO A 461 -7.64 12.22 -13.97
C PRO A 461 -7.54 11.67 -12.54
N ALA A 462 -6.74 12.35 -11.71
CA ALA A 462 -6.87 12.22 -10.26
C ALA A 462 -8.31 12.60 -9.84
N TRP A 463 -8.72 12.19 -8.64
CA TRP A 463 -10.11 12.32 -8.19
C TRP A 463 -10.20 12.76 -6.71
N GLN A 464 -11.37 13.23 -6.30
CA GLN A 464 -11.65 13.82 -5.00
C GLN A 464 -13.13 13.58 -4.58
N PRO A 465 -13.48 13.70 -3.29
CA PRO A 465 -14.88 13.74 -2.88
C PRO A 465 -15.60 14.95 -3.46
N PHE A 466 -16.91 14.83 -3.69
CA PHE A 466 -17.76 15.87 -4.25
C PHE A 466 -19.17 15.86 -3.64
N GLY A 467 -19.83 17.02 -3.64
CA GLY A 467 -21.21 17.15 -3.17
C GLY A 467 -22.22 16.71 -4.25
N ILE A 468 -23.15 15.83 -3.88
CA ILE A 468 -24.28 15.43 -4.72
C ILE A 468 -25.37 16.51 -4.61
N SER A 469 -25.74 17.12 -5.73
CA SER A 469 -26.81 18.13 -5.83
C SER A 469 -28.20 17.53 -5.55
N TYR A 470 -29.10 18.32 -4.94
CA TYR A 470 -30.52 17.97 -4.83
C TYR A 470 -31.21 17.76 -6.20
N GLN A 471 -30.70 18.39 -7.26
CA GLN A 471 -31.19 18.18 -8.63
C GLN A 471 -30.92 16.76 -9.15
N ALA A 472 -30.01 16.00 -8.54
CA ALA A 472 -29.71 14.62 -8.92
C ALA A 472 -30.83 13.63 -8.56
N VAL A 473 -31.56 13.88 -7.47
CA VAL A 473 -32.57 12.95 -6.90
C VAL A 473 -34.01 13.28 -7.29
N THR A 474 -34.21 14.33 -8.10
CA THR A 474 -35.53 14.85 -8.51
C THR A 474 -35.75 14.70 -10.02
N PRO A 475 -36.84 14.06 -10.49
CA PRO A 475 -37.24 13.99 -11.90
C PRO A 475 -37.52 15.35 -12.54
N MET A 476 -37.72 15.36 -13.86
CA MET A 476 -38.20 16.55 -14.56
C MET A 476 -39.69 16.83 -14.22
N ARG A 477 -40.04 18.10 -14.02
CA ARG A 477 -41.38 18.51 -13.52
C ARG A 477 -42.53 18.12 -14.45
N ASN A 478 -42.28 18.13 -15.76
CA ASN A 478 -43.22 17.68 -16.80
C ASN A 478 -43.48 16.16 -16.77
N GLU A 479 -42.68 15.38 -16.03
CA GLU A 479 -42.87 13.95 -15.83
C GLU A 479 -43.55 13.69 -14.48
N THR A 480 -42.92 14.08 -13.37
CA THR A 480 -43.48 13.90 -12.01
C THR A 480 -43.12 15.04 -11.06
N THR A 481 -44.09 15.48 -10.25
CA THR A 481 -43.94 16.60 -9.29
C THR A 481 -43.76 16.19 -7.83
N ASN A 482 -43.98 14.91 -7.50
CA ASN A 482 -43.97 14.41 -6.12
C ASN A 482 -43.27 13.04 -5.94
N LEU A 483 -42.32 12.72 -6.82
CA LEU A 483 -41.51 11.49 -6.78
C LEU A 483 -40.03 11.86 -6.72
N MET A 484 -39.23 11.12 -5.94
CA MET A 484 -37.77 11.26 -5.83
C MET A 484 -37.11 9.88 -5.75
N SER A 485 -35.79 9.81 -5.95
CA SER A 485 -35.02 8.58 -5.72
C SER A 485 -33.61 8.84 -5.16
N PRO A 486 -33.20 8.16 -4.07
CA PRO A 486 -31.82 8.20 -3.57
C PRO A 486 -30.89 7.21 -4.28
N THR A 487 -31.42 6.24 -5.03
CA THR A 487 -30.66 5.15 -5.69
C THR A 487 -30.49 5.36 -7.19
N VAL A 488 -31.55 5.82 -7.88
CA VAL A 488 -31.59 6.04 -9.33
C VAL A 488 -31.66 7.54 -9.60
N MET A 489 -30.48 8.13 -9.81
CA MET A 489 -30.26 9.58 -9.95
C MET A 489 -30.03 10.02 -11.40
N ALA A 490 -30.03 11.34 -11.63
CA ALA A 490 -29.57 11.95 -12.88
C ALA A 490 -28.04 11.95 -12.96
N VAL A 491 -27.48 10.90 -13.57
CA VAL A 491 -26.05 10.58 -13.56
C VAL A 491 -25.66 9.72 -14.78
N SER A 492 -24.45 9.92 -15.32
CA SER A 492 -23.92 9.08 -16.41
C SER A 492 -23.47 7.71 -15.92
N HIS A 493 -23.24 6.75 -16.82
CA HIS A 493 -22.67 5.44 -16.50
C HIS A 493 -21.36 5.54 -15.68
N LEU A 494 -20.48 6.50 -16.02
CA LEU A 494 -19.21 6.69 -15.30
C LEU A 494 -19.35 7.49 -14.01
N GLY A 495 -20.30 8.44 -13.96
CA GLY A 495 -20.66 9.12 -12.73
C GLY A 495 -21.26 8.15 -11.70
N TYR A 496 -22.05 7.16 -12.16
CA TYR A 496 -22.72 6.21 -11.26
C TYR A 496 -21.72 5.39 -10.46
N GLY A 497 -20.63 4.97 -11.11
CA GLY A 497 -19.50 4.27 -10.48
C GLY A 497 -18.81 5.02 -9.33
N ALA A 498 -19.03 6.33 -9.15
CA ALA A 498 -18.49 7.11 -8.04
C ALA A 498 -19.52 7.42 -6.92
N VAL A 499 -20.82 7.21 -7.17
CA VAL A 499 -21.90 7.46 -6.18
C VAL A 499 -22.54 6.21 -5.59
N ARG A 500 -22.46 5.06 -6.28
CA ARG A 500 -23.21 3.82 -6.00
C ARG A 500 -22.81 3.01 -4.75
N ILE A 501 -22.34 3.66 -3.68
CA ILE A 501 -21.89 3.01 -2.45
C ILE A 501 -23.00 3.08 -1.40
N GLU A 502 -23.22 1.99 -0.66
CA GLU A 502 -24.34 1.84 0.29
C GLU A 502 -24.44 2.97 1.32
N ASN A 503 -23.32 3.49 1.87
CA ASN A 503 -23.38 4.63 2.80
C ASN A 503 -23.80 5.93 2.11
N THR A 504 -23.46 6.12 0.82
CA THR A 504 -23.94 7.25 0.01
C THR A 504 -25.44 7.13 -0.22
N PHE A 505 -25.96 5.93 -0.51
CA PHE A 505 -27.40 5.70 -0.62
C PHE A 505 -28.13 5.94 0.71
N MET A 506 -27.58 5.53 1.87
CA MET A 506 -28.15 5.88 3.19
C MET A 506 -28.20 7.41 3.41
N ASN A 507 -27.11 8.13 3.09
CA ASN A 507 -27.06 9.59 3.18
C ASN A 507 -28.13 10.25 2.31
N LEU A 508 -28.28 9.78 1.07
CA LEU A 508 -29.28 10.29 0.12
C LEU A 508 -30.71 9.94 0.53
N GLY A 509 -30.95 8.75 1.08
CA GLY A 509 -32.24 8.35 1.64
C GLY A 509 -32.66 9.28 2.78
N GLN A 510 -31.73 9.57 3.70
CA GLN A 510 -31.94 10.57 4.75
C GLN A 510 -32.28 11.95 4.17
N ALA A 511 -31.57 12.40 3.13
CA ALA A 511 -31.79 13.71 2.54
C ALA A 511 -33.12 13.83 1.77
N VAL A 512 -33.49 12.80 1.00
CA VAL A 512 -34.78 12.71 0.29
C VAL A 512 -35.94 12.69 1.29
N ALA A 513 -35.79 12.05 2.46
CA ALA A 513 -36.77 12.10 3.54
C ALA A 513 -36.95 13.52 4.14
N TYR A 514 -35.86 14.25 4.38
CA TYR A 514 -35.95 15.66 4.78
C TYR A 514 -36.62 16.53 3.72
N ALA A 515 -36.28 16.33 2.44
CA ALA A 515 -36.89 17.04 1.32
C ALA A 515 -38.39 16.76 1.19
N ALA A 516 -38.81 15.49 1.33
CA ALA A 516 -40.21 15.09 1.34
C ALA A 516 -40.99 15.76 2.48
N SER A 517 -40.43 15.83 3.69
CA SER A 517 -41.08 16.55 4.79
C SER A 517 -41.21 18.05 4.51
N VAL A 518 -40.19 18.70 3.94
CA VAL A 518 -40.27 20.12 3.55
C VAL A 518 -41.32 20.35 2.46
N ALA A 519 -41.39 19.48 1.44
CA ALA A 519 -42.40 19.53 0.38
C ALA A 519 -43.82 19.46 0.94
N LEU A 520 -44.07 18.52 1.88
CA LEU A 520 -45.37 18.37 2.57
C LEU A 520 -45.73 19.57 3.45
N GLU A 521 -44.77 20.12 4.18
CA GLU A 521 -44.98 21.26 5.10
C GLU A 521 -45.24 22.57 4.34
N MET A 522 -44.48 22.83 3.28
CA MET A 522 -44.60 24.03 2.46
C MET A 522 -45.66 23.90 1.34
N ARG A 523 -46.14 22.67 1.09
CA ARG A 523 -47.08 22.30 0.02
C ARG A 523 -46.59 22.70 -1.36
N VAL A 524 -45.34 22.32 -1.65
CA VAL A 524 -44.65 22.58 -2.91
C VAL A 524 -44.33 21.27 -3.64
N ASP A 525 -44.14 21.33 -4.95
CA ASP A 525 -43.57 20.22 -5.72
C ASP A 525 -42.15 19.90 -5.20
N VAL A 526 -41.65 18.68 -5.39
CA VAL A 526 -40.30 18.32 -4.90
C VAL A 526 -39.21 19.19 -5.54
N GLN A 527 -39.38 19.59 -6.80
CA GLN A 527 -38.47 20.50 -7.49
C GLN A 527 -38.47 21.94 -6.93
N ASP A 528 -39.44 22.31 -6.09
CA ASP A 528 -39.57 23.64 -5.47
C ASP A 528 -39.14 23.68 -4.00
N VAL A 529 -38.66 22.56 -3.43
CA VAL A 529 -38.16 22.49 -2.05
C VAL A 529 -37.01 23.50 -1.86
N PRO A 530 -37.17 24.56 -1.04
CA PRO A 530 -36.16 25.60 -0.96
C PRO A 530 -34.89 25.06 -0.29
N TYR A 531 -33.77 25.06 -1.02
CA TYR A 531 -32.52 24.52 -0.50
C TYR A 531 -32.02 25.25 0.78
N SER A 532 -32.37 26.52 0.96
CA SER A 532 -32.12 27.25 2.22
C SER A 532 -32.83 26.66 3.44
N VAL A 533 -33.95 25.95 3.26
CA VAL A 533 -34.67 25.21 4.32
C VAL A 533 -34.14 23.78 4.42
N LEU A 534 -33.94 23.11 3.28
CA LEU A 534 -33.43 21.73 3.23
C LEU A 534 -32.01 21.63 3.80
N GLY A 535 -31.06 22.37 3.26
CA GLY A 535 -29.66 22.41 3.71
C GLY A 535 -29.53 22.82 5.18
N ALA A 536 -30.39 23.71 5.68
CA ALA A 536 -30.44 24.06 7.10
C ALA A 536 -30.89 22.88 7.98
N ARG A 537 -31.89 22.09 7.56
CA ARG A 537 -32.31 20.87 8.28
C ARG A 537 -31.24 19.77 8.23
N LEU A 538 -30.62 19.57 7.08
CA LEU A 538 -29.52 18.61 6.91
C LEU A 538 -28.30 18.98 7.75
N SER A 539 -27.95 20.26 7.81
CA SER A 539 -26.87 20.77 8.67
C SER A 539 -27.22 20.60 10.15
N ALA A 540 -28.46 20.88 10.56
CA ALA A 540 -28.93 20.66 11.93
C ALA A 540 -29.00 19.16 12.32
N ALA A 541 -29.09 18.26 11.33
CA ALA A 541 -28.99 16.82 11.53
C ALA A 541 -27.53 16.31 11.59
N ASN A 542 -26.54 17.16 11.29
CA ASN A 542 -25.12 16.82 11.08
C ASN A 542 -24.87 15.94 9.84
N ALA A 543 -25.64 16.13 8.76
CA ALA A 543 -25.34 15.51 7.47
C ALA A 543 -24.04 16.09 6.86
N VAL A 544 -23.27 15.25 6.18
CA VAL A 544 -22.02 15.67 5.51
C VAL A 544 -22.35 16.26 4.14
N LEU A 545 -22.34 17.59 4.04
CA LEU A 545 -22.70 18.34 2.82
C LEU A 545 -21.50 18.98 2.09
N ASP A 546 -20.44 19.31 2.84
CA ASP A 546 -19.27 20.02 2.29
C ASP A 546 -18.08 19.09 2.05
N ALA A 547 -17.85 18.76 0.78
CA ALA A 547 -16.68 18.00 0.34
C ALA A 547 -15.34 18.73 0.61
N THR A 548 -15.33 20.06 0.72
CA THR A 548 -14.09 20.80 1.02
C THR A 548 -13.68 20.63 2.48
N THR A 549 -14.62 20.54 3.43
CA THR A 549 -14.36 20.14 4.81
C THR A 549 -13.84 18.71 4.90
N VAL A 550 -14.35 17.77 4.10
CA VAL A 550 -13.80 16.39 4.02
C VAL A 550 -12.33 16.41 3.54
N VAL A 551 -12.01 17.22 2.52
CA VAL A 551 -10.62 17.43 2.06
C VAL A 551 -9.77 18.19 3.10
N ALA A 552 -10.36 19.11 3.86
CA ALA A 552 -9.67 19.87 4.90
C ALA A 552 -9.36 18.99 6.12
N GLN A 553 -10.26 18.11 6.55
CA GLN A 553 -10.02 17.12 7.59
C GLN A 553 -8.92 16.14 7.15
N ARG A 554 -8.96 15.62 5.91
CA ARG A 554 -7.84 14.84 5.33
C ARG A 554 -6.50 15.62 5.41
N ARG A 555 -6.51 16.93 5.12
CA ARG A 555 -5.32 17.79 5.21
C ARG A 555 -4.88 18.13 6.63
N LEU A 556 -5.79 18.14 7.61
CA LEU A 556 -5.48 18.37 9.02
C LEU A 556 -4.91 17.11 9.68
N LEU A 557 -5.49 15.95 9.37
CA LEU A 557 -4.96 14.63 9.77
C LEU A 557 -3.59 14.36 9.12
N SER A 558 -3.33 14.90 7.93
CA SER A 558 -1.99 14.91 7.30
C SER A 558 -1.12 16.12 7.70
N ARG A 559 -1.51 16.89 8.74
CA ARG A 559 -0.76 18.04 9.28
C ARG A 559 -0.64 18.04 10.79
N SER A 560 -1.18 17.04 11.49
CA SER A 560 -1.06 16.88 12.93
C SER A 560 0.34 16.41 13.39
N GLU A 561 1.39 16.80 12.66
CA GLU A 561 2.73 17.00 13.25
C GLU A 561 2.67 18.09 14.35
N PRO A 562 3.59 18.13 15.32
CA PRO A 562 3.65 19.21 16.30
C PRO A 562 4.40 20.43 15.73
N ASP A 563 3.67 21.43 15.24
CA ASP A 563 4.21 22.78 15.09
C ASP A 563 3.97 23.61 16.38
N GLN A 564 4.73 24.69 16.56
CA GLN A 564 5.02 25.22 17.91
C GLN A 564 4.25 26.50 18.28
N PHE A 565 3.37 26.43 19.29
CA PHE A 565 2.93 27.63 20.02
C PHE A 565 3.95 27.99 21.13
N SER A 566 4.62 29.12 20.97
CA SER A 566 5.60 29.63 21.93
C SER A 566 4.96 30.53 23.01
N PRO A 567 5.17 30.28 24.31
CA PRO A 567 4.77 31.22 25.35
C PRO A 567 5.67 32.48 25.36
N PRO A 568 5.15 33.65 25.78
CA PRO A 568 5.88 34.91 25.70
C PRO A 568 7.00 35.06 26.75
N ASN A 569 7.98 35.92 26.44
CA ASN A 569 9.16 36.18 27.25
C ASN A 569 8.86 36.58 28.71
N HIS A 570 9.48 35.87 29.66
CA HIS A 570 9.94 36.48 30.91
C HIS A 570 11.44 36.31 31.05
N SER A 571 12.16 37.43 31.04
CA SER A 571 13.61 37.47 31.21
C SER A 571 13.98 37.85 32.65
N SER A 572 15.23 37.48 33.00
CA SER A 572 16.09 38.04 34.05
C SER A 572 16.23 37.29 35.41
N ILE A 573 17.51 37.25 35.82
CA ILE A 573 18.08 37.01 37.16
C ILE A 573 18.28 35.53 37.57
N SER A 574 19.45 35.30 38.18
CA SER A 574 20.08 34.01 38.44
C SER A 574 20.20 33.75 39.97
N PRO A 575 21.12 32.92 40.52
CA PRO A 575 20.76 31.57 40.97
C PRO A 575 21.11 31.29 42.46
N SER A 576 20.92 30.02 42.88
CA SER A 576 21.35 29.40 44.16
C SER A 576 20.55 29.84 45.41
N LEU A 577 20.33 29.04 46.46
CA LEU A 577 21.12 27.92 47.02
C LEU A 577 20.26 26.77 47.60
N LEU A 578 20.87 25.58 47.71
CA LEU A 578 20.71 24.53 48.75
C LEU A 578 19.31 23.94 49.09
N SER A 579 19.15 22.68 48.73
CA SER A 579 18.32 21.64 49.39
C SER A 579 18.96 21.14 50.71
N PRO A 580 18.40 20.17 51.47
CA PRO A 580 17.03 19.61 51.60
C PRO A 580 16.58 19.74 53.11
N PRO A 581 15.80 18.85 53.82
CA PRO A 581 15.09 17.62 53.44
C PRO A 581 13.71 17.34 54.11
N THR A 582 13.15 16.18 53.74
CA THR A 582 12.18 15.33 54.47
C THR A 582 10.74 15.82 54.70
N ALA A 583 9.80 14.89 54.50
CA ALA A 583 8.38 15.06 54.78
C ALA A 583 7.96 14.36 56.08
N ARG A 584 6.92 14.89 56.73
CA ARG A 584 5.80 14.14 57.34
C ARG A 584 4.81 15.09 58.03
N ARG A 585 3.50 14.82 57.85
CA ARG A 585 2.39 15.00 58.82
C ARG A 585 2.17 16.42 59.41
N ASP A 586 0.98 16.84 59.83
CA ASP A 586 -0.13 16.08 60.42
C ASP A 586 -1.53 16.60 60.00
N THR A 587 -2.57 16.02 60.58
CA THR A 587 -4.00 16.21 60.23
C THR A 587 -4.78 17.15 61.17
N ILE A 588 -5.95 17.59 60.66
CA ILE A 588 -7.21 17.85 61.41
C ILE A 588 -7.47 19.23 62.06
N ASN A 589 -8.75 19.61 61.99
CA ASN A 589 -9.55 20.59 62.75
C ASN A 589 -9.62 22.10 62.36
N SER A 590 -10.84 22.45 61.90
CA SER A 590 -11.58 23.72 62.06
C SER A 590 -11.94 24.00 63.55
N PRO A 591 -12.68 25.07 64.00
CA PRO A 591 -13.94 25.57 63.40
C PRO A 591 -14.38 27.06 63.59
N SER A 592 -15.48 27.40 62.90
CA SER A 592 -16.60 28.29 63.32
C SER A 592 -16.45 29.82 63.45
N ARG A 593 -17.43 30.56 62.89
CA ARG A 593 -18.35 31.42 63.68
C ARG A 593 -19.62 31.87 62.92
N MET A 594 -20.67 32.18 63.70
CA MET A 594 -21.96 32.80 63.33
C MET A 594 -21.93 34.33 63.69
N ASN A 595 -22.92 35.24 63.52
CA ASN A 595 -24.34 35.23 63.08
C ASN A 595 -24.84 36.69 62.79
N ALA A 596 -26.17 36.88 62.54
CA ALA A 596 -26.98 38.14 62.40
C ALA A 596 -27.29 38.58 60.94
N THR A 597 -28.52 38.77 60.41
CA THR A 597 -29.92 39.07 60.90
C THR A 597 -30.14 40.56 61.26
N THR A 598 -31.23 41.29 60.97
CA THR A 598 -32.64 41.09 60.49
C THR A 598 -32.89 41.64 59.04
N HIS A 599 -34.05 41.96 58.41
CA HIS A 599 -35.53 42.10 58.67
C HIS A 599 -36.33 41.59 57.41
N ILE A 600 -37.65 41.27 57.35
CA ILE A 600 -38.97 41.92 57.64
C ILE A 600 -39.33 43.06 56.63
N THR A 601 -40.44 43.08 55.86
CA THR A 601 -41.84 42.54 56.02
C THR A 601 -42.47 41.97 54.72
N SER A 602 -43.65 41.32 54.82
CA SER A 602 -44.53 40.76 53.74
C SER A 602 -45.96 41.40 53.86
N PRO A 603 -47.13 40.81 53.44
CA PRO A 603 -47.49 39.72 52.49
C PRO A 603 -48.74 40.02 51.57
N ALA A 604 -49.15 39.04 50.73
CA ALA A 604 -50.54 38.67 50.29
C ALA A 604 -50.54 38.01 48.89
N GLU A 605 -51.36 37.02 48.49
CA GLU A 605 -52.25 36.06 49.20
C GLU A 605 -52.53 34.79 48.31
N ASP A 606 -52.69 33.63 48.95
CA ASP A 606 -53.41 32.37 48.59
C ASP A 606 -53.25 31.50 47.29
N ALA A 607 -53.57 30.20 47.51
CA ALA A 607 -54.13 29.17 46.59
C ALA A 607 -53.27 28.35 45.57
N THR A 608 -52.63 27.27 46.07
CA THR A 608 -52.62 25.87 45.54
C THR A 608 -52.44 25.51 44.03
N SER A 609 -51.23 25.02 43.67
CA SER A 609 -50.86 23.79 42.88
C SER A 609 -51.58 23.33 41.57
N PRO A 610 -50.96 22.49 40.67
CA PRO A 610 -49.57 21.95 40.65
C PRO A 610 -48.80 21.94 39.29
N ALA A 611 -47.46 21.85 39.38
CA ALA A 611 -46.46 21.17 38.51
C ALA A 611 -46.46 21.21 36.93
N ARG A 612 -45.27 21.58 36.38
CA ARG A 612 -44.67 21.28 35.04
C ARG A 612 -45.32 21.95 33.79
N PRO A 613 -44.62 22.06 32.62
CA PRO A 613 -43.16 22.14 32.34
C PRO A 613 -42.78 23.25 31.29
N VAL A 614 -41.60 23.12 30.63
CA VAL A 614 -41.19 23.69 29.31
C VAL A 614 -40.43 25.06 29.24
N ARG A 615 -39.10 24.95 29.06
CA ARG A 615 -38.19 25.60 28.07
C ARG A 615 -38.75 26.71 27.14
N GLU A 616 -38.02 27.85 27.00
CA GLU A 616 -37.59 28.36 25.67
C GLU A 616 -36.45 29.41 25.69
N GLN A 617 -36.09 29.90 24.49
CA GLN A 617 -34.91 30.73 24.14
C GLN A 617 -35.22 32.25 24.32
N VAL A 618 -34.42 33.29 23.96
CA VAL A 618 -33.40 33.55 22.92
C VAL A 618 -32.50 34.72 23.40
N GLY A 619 -31.25 34.88 22.91
CA GLY A 619 -30.62 36.22 22.85
C GLY A 619 -29.10 36.36 23.02
N THR A 620 -28.37 36.22 21.90
CA THR A 620 -27.17 36.97 21.46
C THR A 620 -26.69 38.20 22.26
N ALA A 621 -25.40 38.59 22.28
CA ALA A 621 -24.13 38.00 21.80
C ALA A 621 -22.94 38.93 22.21
N PHE A 622 -21.69 38.44 22.16
CA PHE A 622 -20.54 38.98 21.40
C PHE A 622 -19.17 38.45 21.88
N ALA A 623 -18.15 38.60 21.01
CA ALA A 623 -16.72 38.62 21.31
C ALA A 623 -16.05 37.34 21.89
N GLN A 624 -15.68 36.48 20.93
CA GLN A 624 -14.31 35.94 20.79
C GLN A 624 -13.20 36.98 21.14
N PRO A 625 -11.95 36.58 21.46
CA PRO A 625 -11.23 35.63 20.61
C PRO A 625 -10.27 34.61 21.26
N ASP A 626 -9.97 33.61 20.41
CA ASP A 626 -8.66 33.05 20.14
C ASP A 626 -7.83 32.31 21.22
N GLN A 627 -7.62 31.03 20.87
CA GLN A 627 -6.32 30.42 20.58
C GLN A 627 -5.58 29.63 21.68
N ASN A 628 -5.46 28.33 21.37
CA ASN A 628 -4.22 27.65 20.98
C ASN A 628 -3.02 27.70 21.98
N GLU A 629 -2.33 26.60 22.25
CA GLU A 629 -2.44 25.27 21.63
C GLU A 629 -1.78 24.14 22.45
N HIS A 630 -1.78 22.96 21.83
CA HIS A 630 -0.63 22.04 21.68
C HIS A 630 0.74 22.48 22.30
N ARG A 631 1.58 21.56 22.78
CA ARG A 631 1.53 20.08 22.85
C ARG A 631 2.73 19.54 23.66
N LEU A 632 2.63 18.27 24.09
CA LEU A 632 3.77 17.32 24.24
C LEU A 632 4.88 17.79 25.21
N HIS A 633 5.98 17.07 25.46
CA HIS A 633 6.46 15.74 25.03
C HIS A 633 6.52 14.79 26.26
N ARG A 634 6.76 13.48 26.15
CA ARG A 634 7.51 12.69 25.15
C ARG A 634 6.89 11.27 25.11
N GLU A 635 6.84 10.51 24.00
CA GLU A 635 7.96 9.93 23.25
C GLU A 635 8.93 9.16 24.19
N ASP A 636 9.31 7.90 23.93
CA ASP A 636 9.48 7.28 22.61
C ASP A 636 9.10 5.78 22.53
N THR A 637 8.29 5.42 21.51
CA THR A 637 8.63 4.67 20.27
C THR A 637 9.53 3.40 20.25
N VAL A 638 9.51 2.70 19.09
CA VAL A 638 9.94 1.33 18.61
C VAL A 638 8.78 0.33 18.50
N HIS A 639 8.57 -0.54 17.49
CA HIS A 639 9.13 -0.78 16.13
C HIS A 639 9.98 -2.09 15.89
N THR A 640 9.66 -2.97 14.88
CA THR A 640 10.62 -3.73 13.96
C THR A 640 10.03 -4.91 13.17
N SER A 641 10.43 -5.08 11.90
CA SER A 641 9.80 -6.02 10.93
C SER A 641 10.75 -6.93 10.09
N HIS A 642 10.23 -8.01 9.43
CA HIS A 642 10.27 -8.38 7.98
C HIS A 642 10.20 -9.93 7.69
N ASP A 643 9.62 -10.56 6.64
CA ASP A 643 8.72 -10.27 5.46
C ASP A 643 8.95 -11.34 4.32
N ASP A 644 7.94 -12.02 3.67
CA ASP A 644 7.92 -12.61 2.25
C ASP A 644 6.53 -13.27 1.79
N ASP A 645 5.82 -12.81 0.70
CA ASP A 645 4.41 -13.09 0.13
C ASP A 645 4.27 -13.91 -1.20
N VAL A 646 3.87 -13.54 -2.45
CA VAL A 646 3.17 -12.46 -3.27
C VAL A 646 3.85 -11.10 -3.66
N SER A 647 3.52 -10.57 -4.86
CA SER A 647 4.04 -9.33 -5.52
C SER A 647 2.97 -8.23 -5.78
N VAL A 648 3.38 -6.95 -5.88
CA VAL A 648 2.51 -5.75 -5.93
C VAL A 648 3.04 -4.69 -6.91
N GLU A 649 2.17 -3.88 -7.54
CA GLU A 649 2.56 -2.61 -8.17
C GLU A 649 2.99 -1.57 -7.12
N TYR A 650 4.24 -1.67 -6.68
CA TYR A 650 4.84 -0.71 -5.75
C TYR A 650 5.13 0.63 -6.45
N SER A 651 4.91 1.76 -5.75
CA SER A 651 5.59 3.00 -6.16
C SER A 651 7.10 2.82 -6.01
N PRO A 652 7.93 3.27 -6.98
CA PRO A 652 9.37 3.06 -6.93
C PRO A 652 9.99 3.67 -5.68
N ALA A 653 10.84 2.90 -5.00
CA ALA A 653 11.41 3.29 -3.72
C ALA A 653 12.15 4.63 -3.83
N TYR A 654 11.92 5.55 -2.89
CA TYR A 654 12.56 6.87 -2.90
C TYR A 654 14.08 6.73 -2.81
N LEU A 655 14.76 7.05 -3.91
CA LEU A 655 16.22 7.06 -4.05
C LEU A 655 16.71 8.49 -4.27
N GLY A 656 16.92 9.21 -3.16
CA GLY A 656 17.33 10.61 -3.20
C GLY A 656 18.75 10.84 -3.75
N SER A 657 19.11 12.10 -3.97
CA SER A 657 20.29 12.50 -4.77
C SER A 657 21.67 12.10 -4.24
N SER A 658 21.78 11.60 -2.99
CA SER A 658 23.01 10.98 -2.46
C SER A 658 23.19 9.52 -2.91
N SER A 659 22.14 8.81 -3.30
CA SER A 659 22.25 7.48 -3.90
C SER A 659 23.02 7.49 -5.22
N ALA A 660 23.53 6.34 -5.64
CA ALA A 660 24.12 6.18 -6.97
C ALA A 660 23.07 6.32 -8.09
N VAL A 661 21.80 6.00 -7.79
CA VAL A 661 20.67 6.12 -8.73
C VAL A 661 20.31 7.60 -8.96
N GLY A 662 20.05 8.34 -7.88
CA GLY A 662 19.80 9.78 -7.95
C GLY A 662 20.95 10.57 -8.60
N PHE A 663 22.19 10.11 -8.44
CA PHE A 663 23.37 10.72 -9.05
C PHE A 663 23.40 10.64 -10.59
N MET A 664 23.11 9.48 -11.20
CA MET A 664 23.06 9.45 -12.68
C MET A 664 21.83 10.16 -13.23
N SER A 665 20.71 10.22 -12.49
CA SER A 665 19.54 10.98 -12.93
C SER A 665 19.86 12.48 -13.05
N GLU A 666 20.59 13.03 -12.07
CA GLU A 666 21.14 14.40 -12.12
C GLU A 666 22.10 14.61 -13.32
N VAL A 667 22.97 13.63 -13.60
CA VAL A 667 23.88 13.63 -14.75
C VAL A 667 23.15 13.56 -16.09
N TYR A 668 22.15 12.68 -16.22
CA TYR A 668 21.38 12.49 -17.44
C TYR A 668 20.56 13.73 -17.79
N GLN A 669 19.88 14.32 -16.80
CA GLN A 669 19.18 15.60 -16.98
C GLN A 669 20.14 16.73 -17.38
N THR A 670 21.36 16.72 -16.82
CA THR A 670 22.41 17.72 -17.12
C THR A 670 22.79 17.69 -18.60
N PHE A 671 23.03 16.51 -19.19
CA PHE A 671 23.39 16.41 -20.62
C PHE A 671 22.16 16.50 -21.57
N LYS A 672 20.99 15.95 -21.20
CA LYS A 672 19.75 16.06 -22.01
C LYS A 672 19.35 17.53 -22.26
N SER A 673 19.64 18.43 -21.32
CA SER A 673 19.28 19.86 -21.39
C SER A 673 20.10 20.69 -22.41
N GLY A 674 21.12 20.12 -23.07
CA GLY A 674 22.01 20.85 -23.98
C GLY A 674 21.52 21.01 -25.43
N ASN A 675 20.63 20.12 -25.89
CA ASN A 675 20.08 20.17 -27.24
C ASN A 675 18.71 20.86 -27.25
N GLY A 676 18.53 21.83 -28.15
CA GLY A 676 17.36 22.72 -28.17
C GLY A 676 16.05 22.04 -28.56
N GLY A 677 15.32 21.54 -27.56
CA GLY A 677 13.93 21.08 -27.70
C GLY A 677 13.17 21.28 -26.39
N ASN A 678 12.13 22.12 -26.41
CA ASN A 678 11.22 22.26 -25.27
C ASN A 678 10.27 21.06 -25.21
N SER A 679 10.49 20.14 -24.26
CA SER A 679 9.48 19.16 -23.84
C SER A 679 9.21 19.28 -22.34
N THR A 680 7.98 18.97 -21.94
CA THR A 680 7.49 19.10 -20.56
C THR A 680 7.52 17.76 -19.83
N ASN A 681 8.32 17.66 -18.76
CA ASN A 681 8.37 16.59 -17.77
C ASN A 681 7.89 15.19 -18.24
N ASP A 682 8.79 14.45 -18.89
CA ASP A 682 8.61 13.01 -19.07
C ASP A 682 8.70 12.32 -17.68
N ASN A 683 7.59 11.84 -17.14
CA ASN A 683 7.56 10.82 -16.07
C ASN A 683 7.12 9.51 -16.72
N ALA A 684 8.10 8.67 -17.06
CA ALA A 684 7.87 7.32 -17.60
C ALA A 684 7.56 6.32 -16.46
N ASP A 685 7.13 5.09 -16.78
CA ASP A 685 6.31 4.25 -15.91
C ASP A 685 6.64 2.75 -16.05
N VAL A 686 6.72 2.02 -14.94
CA VAL A 686 7.80 1.01 -14.82
C VAL A 686 7.51 -0.35 -14.21
N THR A 687 7.97 -1.33 -14.98
CA THR A 687 8.04 -2.77 -14.68
C THR A 687 9.21 -3.13 -13.76
N ALA A 688 8.94 -3.96 -12.76
CA ALA A 688 9.95 -4.83 -12.16
C ALA A 688 9.39 -6.21 -11.84
N HIS A 689 10.23 -7.20 -12.13
CA HIS A 689 10.30 -8.50 -11.46
C HIS A 689 10.54 -8.32 -9.95
N ASP A 690 10.14 -9.21 -9.06
CA ASP A 690 9.21 -10.35 -9.11
C ASP A 690 8.98 -10.76 -7.62
N GLN A 691 8.46 -11.96 -7.37
CA GLN A 691 8.60 -12.66 -6.08
C GLN A 691 7.91 -11.95 -4.88
N ASN A 692 8.17 -12.47 -3.68
CA ASN A 692 7.20 -12.58 -2.60
C ASN A 692 7.53 -11.62 -1.41
N TYR A 693 6.63 -10.71 -0.95
CA TYR A 693 6.82 -9.77 0.21
C TYR A 693 5.67 -9.66 1.33
N ALA A 694 5.66 -10.46 2.43
CA ALA A 694 4.53 -10.67 3.43
C ALA A 694 4.85 -10.52 4.94
N PRO A 695 4.65 -11.47 5.93
CA PRO A 695 4.49 -11.02 7.31
C PRO A 695 5.78 -10.43 7.85
N TRP A 696 5.69 -9.14 8.11
CA TRP A 696 6.69 -8.35 8.79
C TRP A 696 6.93 -8.85 10.23
N PHE A 697 6.04 -9.67 10.77
CA PHE A 697 6.08 -10.15 12.14
C PHE A 697 5.50 -11.56 12.20
N GLY A 698 5.86 -12.35 13.21
CA GLY A 698 5.01 -13.46 13.62
C GLY A 698 3.61 -12.95 13.99
N ARG A 699 2.56 -13.65 13.58
CA ARG A 699 1.19 -13.35 14.04
C ARG A 699 1.14 -13.58 15.56
N ALA A 700 0.63 -12.60 16.30
CA ALA A 700 0.26 -12.81 17.70
C ALA A 700 -0.89 -13.83 17.75
N GLY A 701 -0.64 -15.00 18.34
CA GLY A 701 -1.61 -16.07 18.48
C GLY A 701 -2.66 -15.79 19.56
N SER A 702 -3.77 -16.51 19.52
CA SER A 702 -4.73 -16.53 20.63
C SER A 702 -4.11 -17.24 21.86
N MET A 703 -4.79 -17.21 23.00
CA MET A 703 -4.33 -17.91 24.21
C MET A 703 -4.18 -19.45 24.01
N GLU A 704 -4.77 -20.01 22.94
CA GLU A 704 -4.69 -21.43 22.57
C GLU A 704 -3.43 -21.77 21.75
N ASP A 705 -2.78 -20.76 21.15
CA ASP A 705 -1.67 -20.91 20.18
C ASP A 705 -0.31 -21.16 20.86
N SER A 706 -0.30 -21.42 22.18
CA SER A 706 0.91 -21.58 23.00
C SER A 706 1.86 -22.66 22.47
N ASN A 707 1.33 -23.71 21.83
CA ASN A 707 2.12 -24.80 21.24
C ASN A 707 2.84 -24.40 19.94
N SER A 708 2.37 -23.37 19.22
CA SER A 708 2.95 -22.91 17.95
C SER A 708 4.27 -22.16 18.17
N ILE A 709 4.34 -21.36 19.24
CA ILE A 709 5.54 -20.58 19.62
C ILE A 709 6.66 -21.49 20.14
N MET A 710 6.33 -22.57 20.86
CA MET A 710 7.34 -23.54 21.36
C MET A 710 8.22 -24.13 20.25
N ALA A 711 7.69 -24.27 19.03
CA ALA A 711 8.41 -24.82 17.89
C ALA A 711 9.57 -23.91 17.40
N ASP A 712 9.48 -22.59 17.57
CA ASP A 712 10.53 -21.65 17.14
C ASP A 712 11.67 -21.51 18.18
N PHE A 713 11.46 -21.96 19.42
CA PHE A 713 12.50 -21.97 20.46
C PHE A 713 13.56 -23.09 20.25
N VAL A 714 13.36 -24.00 19.29
CA VAL A 714 14.28 -25.12 19.00
C VAL A 714 15.65 -24.63 18.52
N VAL A 715 16.70 -25.01 19.23
CA VAL A 715 18.12 -24.77 18.87
C VAL A 715 18.74 -25.97 18.13
N PRO A 716 19.72 -25.77 17.24
CA PRO A 716 20.42 -26.87 16.58
C PRO A 716 21.35 -27.62 17.57
N PRO A 717 21.78 -28.85 17.26
CA PRO A 717 22.68 -29.62 18.12
C PRO A 717 23.91 -28.81 18.55
N ARG A 718 24.26 -28.84 19.84
CA ARG A 718 25.23 -27.93 20.47
C ARG A 718 26.54 -27.72 19.69
N LYS A 719 27.12 -28.79 19.14
CA LYS A 719 28.35 -28.73 18.30
C LYS A 719 28.21 -27.81 17.07
N ILE A 720 27.02 -27.73 16.48
CA ILE A 720 26.70 -26.83 15.36
C ILE A 720 26.45 -25.42 15.89
N ALA A 721 25.65 -25.28 16.96
CA ALA A 721 25.35 -24.00 17.60
C ALA A 721 26.64 -23.25 18.03
N ASP A 722 27.54 -23.93 18.75
CA ASP A 722 28.84 -23.40 19.19
C ASP A 722 29.69 -22.91 18.00
N GLY A 723 29.70 -23.66 16.89
CA GLY A 723 30.44 -23.30 15.68
C GLY A 723 29.88 -22.08 14.95
N LEU A 724 28.56 -21.95 14.84
CA LEU A 724 27.92 -20.79 14.23
C LEU A 724 28.11 -19.53 15.09
N ILE A 725 27.96 -19.66 16.41
CA ILE A 725 28.23 -18.60 17.39
C ILE A 725 29.69 -18.11 17.30
N HIS A 726 30.66 -19.03 17.18
CA HIS A 726 32.06 -18.65 16.98
C HIS A 726 32.27 -17.81 15.71
N HIS A 727 31.69 -18.20 14.57
CA HIS A 727 31.80 -17.41 13.34
C HIS A 727 31.13 -16.02 13.42
N TYR A 728 30.09 -15.84 14.24
CA TYR A 728 29.54 -14.52 14.55
C TYR A 728 30.53 -13.66 15.38
N TRP A 729 31.13 -14.22 16.44
CA TRP A 729 32.06 -13.49 17.31
C TRP A 729 33.38 -13.09 16.64
N GLU A 730 33.89 -13.86 15.67
CA GLU A 730 35.10 -13.49 14.93
C GLU A 730 34.79 -12.66 13.67
N GLY A 731 33.60 -12.84 13.08
CA GLY A 731 33.25 -12.24 11.78
C GLY A 731 32.50 -10.91 11.87
N ALA A 732 31.46 -10.84 12.71
CA ALA A 732 30.46 -9.78 12.72
C ALA A 732 30.57 -8.85 13.94
N HIS A 733 30.66 -9.42 15.15
CA HIS A 733 30.79 -8.66 16.40
C HIS A 733 31.97 -7.66 16.41
N PRO A 734 33.16 -7.96 15.87
CA PRO A 734 34.27 -6.99 15.86
C PRO A 734 34.02 -5.76 14.98
N LEU A 735 33.03 -5.81 14.08
CA LEU A 735 32.62 -4.65 13.28
C LEU A 735 31.59 -3.78 14.03
N GLN A 736 30.81 -4.39 14.93
CA GLN A 736 29.73 -3.72 15.66
C GLN A 736 29.45 -4.46 17.00
N PRO A 737 30.24 -4.20 18.07
CA PRO A 737 30.20 -4.98 19.30
C PRO A 737 29.14 -4.49 20.30
N PHE A 738 27.88 -4.42 19.86
CA PHE A 738 26.76 -3.86 20.64
C PHE A 738 26.06 -4.86 21.59
N ILE A 739 26.42 -6.15 21.53
CA ILE A 739 26.02 -7.18 22.50
C ILE A 739 27.23 -7.52 23.36
N HIS A 740 27.07 -7.50 24.69
CA HIS A 740 28.14 -7.91 25.60
C HIS A 740 28.34 -9.44 25.55
N LYS A 741 29.46 -9.88 24.96
CA LYS A 741 29.81 -11.29 24.71
C LYS A 741 29.72 -12.15 25.96
N GLY A 742 30.18 -11.65 27.11
CA GLY A 742 30.11 -12.35 28.39
C GLY A 742 28.68 -12.62 28.87
N THR A 743 27.80 -11.61 28.79
CA THR A 743 26.38 -11.75 29.20
C THR A 743 25.64 -12.74 28.29
N PHE A 744 25.81 -12.60 26.98
CA PHE A 744 25.17 -13.49 26.00
C PHE A 744 25.65 -14.93 26.15
N MET A 745 26.97 -15.16 26.22
CA MET A 745 27.52 -16.51 26.31
C MET A 745 27.18 -17.20 27.64
N LYS A 746 27.03 -16.45 28.74
CA LYS A 746 26.49 -17.01 29.99
C LYS A 746 25.08 -17.57 29.76
N ARG A 747 24.17 -16.75 29.22
CA ARG A 747 22.77 -17.13 28.99
C ARG A 747 22.61 -18.26 27.97
N TYR A 748 23.47 -18.30 26.93
CA TYR A 748 23.53 -19.42 26.00
C TYR A 748 23.99 -20.72 26.67
N ASN A 749 24.96 -20.67 27.59
CA ASN A 749 25.39 -21.85 28.35
C ASN A 749 24.35 -22.33 29.38
N GLU A 750 23.43 -21.47 29.82
CA GLU A 750 22.32 -21.84 30.70
C GLU A 750 21.26 -22.73 30.00
N LEU A 751 21.13 -22.63 28.67
CA LEU A 751 20.25 -23.53 27.87
C LEU A 751 20.66 -25.02 27.94
N TRP A 752 21.92 -25.32 28.25
CA TRP A 752 22.48 -26.67 28.20
C TRP A 752 22.69 -27.29 29.59
N GLN A 753 22.08 -26.72 30.64
CA GLN A 753 22.19 -27.20 32.02
C GLN A 753 20.92 -27.95 32.44
N THR A 754 21.04 -29.26 32.66
CA THR A 754 19.94 -30.10 33.14
C THR A 754 19.83 -30.06 34.67
N ASP A 755 18.68 -29.65 35.20
CA ASP A 755 18.19 -30.18 36.48
C ASP A 755 17.46 -31.52 36.22
N THR A 756 17.40 -32.38 37.24
CA THR A 756 16.99 -33.79 37.07
C THR A 756 15.52 -34.07 37.39
N ALA A 757 14.94 -34.97 36.60
CA ALA A 757 13.64 -35.64 36.75
C ALA A 757 12.37 -34.90 36.25
N ASP A 758 11.51 -35.71 35.63
CA ASP A 758 10.14 -35.50 35.14
C ASP A 758 9.84 -34.50 33.99
N SER A 759 8.93 -34.95 33.10
CA SER A 759 8.36 -34.27 31.91
C SER A 759 9.33 -33.69 30.86
N GLY A 760 9.50 -34.41 29.75
CA GLY A 760 10.35 -34.01 28.60
C GLY A 760 9.79 -32.91 27.69
N GLU A 761 8.88 -32.07 28.18
CA GLU A 761 8.19 -31.03 27.39
C GLU A 761 8.62 -29.59 27.78
N LEU A 762 9.34 -29.41 28.90
CA LEU A 762 9.66 -28.08 29.44
C LEU A 762 11.08 -27.55 29.13
N HIS A 763 11.80 -28.18 28.20
CA HIS A 763 13.16 -27.71 27.80
C HIS A 763 13.18 -26.32 27.14
N ALA A 764 12.04 -25.82 26.66
CA ALA A 764 11.94 -24.55 25.95
C ALA A 764 11.95 -23.31 26.87
N PHE A 765 11.69 -23.46 28.18
CA PHE A 765 11.67 -22.36 29.15
C PHE A 765 12.90 -22.38 30.07
N GLY A 766 14.08 -22.08 29.50
CA GLY A 766 15.35 -22.02 30.25
C GLY A 766 15.37 -20.93 31.34
N ARG A 767 14.91 -21.28 32.56
CA ARG A 767 14.94 -20.50 33.82
C ARG A 767 14.42 -19.04 33.78
N SER A 768 13.80 -18.60 32.68
CA SER A 768 13.37 -17.20 32.49
C SER A 768 12.04 -16.90 33.15
N LYS A 769 11.92 -15.73 33.81
CA LYS A 769 10.71 -15.31 34.55
C LYS A 769 9.62 -14.66 33.66
N SER A 770 9.86 -14.52 32.35
CA SER A 770 8.95 -13.86 31.42
C SER A 770 9.07 -14.50 30.03
N VAL A 771 7.92 -14.75 29.39
CA VAL A 771 7.84 -15.33 28.04
C VAL A 771 8.53 -14.42 27.03
N TYR A 772 8.25 -13.11 27.06
CA TYR A 772 8.89 -12.12 26.19
C TYR A 772 10.42 -12.10 26.35
N THR A 773 10.92 -12.26 27.59
CA THR A 773 12.37 -12.31 27.85
C THR A 773 13.03 -13.56 27.25
N ALA A 774 12.31 -14.69 27.17
CA ALA A 774 12.75 -15.87 26.43
C ALA A 774 12.67 -15.65 24.91
N GLN A 775 11.52 -15.19 24.41
CA GLN A 775 11.22 -14.92 23.01
C GLN A 775 12.28 -14.01 22.34
N VAL A 776 12.59 -12.86 22.96
CA VAL A 776 13.63 -11.94 22.48
C VAL A 776 14.99 -12.64 22.37
N PHE A 777 15.38 -13.45 23.36
CA PHE A 777 16.68 -14.13 23.35
C PHE A 777 16.76 -15.23 22.29
N HIS A 778 15.70 -15.99 22.07
CA HIS A 778 15.67 -16.97 20.97
C HIS A 778 15.65 -16.27 19.61
N CYS A 779 15.07 -15.08 19.48
CA CYS A 779 15.22 -14.23 18.29
C CYS A 779 16.70 -13.79 18.10
N THR A 780 17.33 -13.19 19.12
CA THR A 780 18.76 -12.79 19.09
C THR A 780 19.67 -13.98 18.72
N LEU A 781 19.43 -15.16 19.32
CA LEU A 781 20.22 -16.37 19.11
C LEU A 781 20.09 -16.92 17.68
N ASN A 782 18.88 -16.93 17.12
CA ASN A 782 18.66 -17.29 15.72
C ASN A 782 19.37 -16.31 14.77
N LEU A 783 19.33 -15.00 15.02
CA LEU A 783 20.05 -14.01 14.20
C LEU A 783 21.58 -14.17 14.29
N VAL A 784 22.11 -14.49 15.48
CA VAL A 784 23.53 -14.86 15.68
C VAL A 784 23.90 -16.10 14.87
N PHE A 785 23.05 -17.15 14.82
CA PHE A 785 23.28 -18.31 13.96
C PHE A 785 23.24 -17.96 12.46
N ALA A 786 22.26 -17.16 12.03
CA ALA A 786 22.10 -16.74 10.64
C ALA A 786 23.33 -15.96 10.14
N LEU A 787 23.79 -14.97 10.92
CA LEU A 787 25.03 -14.22 10.65
C LEU A 787 26.26 -15.14 10.71
N GLY A 788 26.34 -16.05 11.68
CA GLY A 788 27.40 -17.07 11.77
C GLY A 788 27.58 -17.86 10.47
N CYS A 789 26.48 -18.30 9.84
CA CYS A 789 26.50 -18.91 8.51
C CYS A 789 27.04 -17.97 7.42
N ARG A 790 26.54 -16.72 7.32
CA ARG A 790 26.98 -15.76 6.30
C ARG A 790 28.49 -15.48 6.40
N PHE A 791 29.00 -15.21 7.60
CA PHE A 791 30.42 -14.89 7.81
C PHE A 791 31.32 -16.13 7.66
N ARG A 792 30.87 -17.32 8.05
CA ARG A 792 31.57 -18.59 7.76
C ARG A 792 31.81 -18.77 6.25
N SER A 793 30.79 -18.52 5.43
CA SER A 793 30.92 -18.61 3.97
C SER A 793 31.90 -17.57 3.41
N MET A 794 31.79 -16.33 3.89
CA MET A 794 32.64 -15.20 3.49
C MET A 794 34.12 -15.44 3.80
N SER A 795 34.47 -15.88 5.01
CA SER A 795 35.86 -16.21 5.40
C SER A 795 36.39 -17.49 4.74
N SER A 796 35.53 -18.34 4.17
CA SER A 796 35.94 -19.58 3.48
C SER A 796 36.36 -19.37 2.02
N GLY A 797 36.33 -18.14 1.51
CA GLY A 797 36.58 -17.83 0.09
C GLY A 797 35.53 -18.38 -0.87
N ARG A 798 34.43 -18.95 -0.37
CA ARG A 798 33.35 -19.54 -1.16
C ARG A 798 32.31 -18.50 -1.55
N GLN A 799 32.73 -17.41 -2.19
CA GLN A 799 31.82 -16.41 -2.78
C GLN A 799 31.13 -16.96 -4.05
N ARG A 800 30.25 -17.95 -3.86
CA ARG A 800 29.19 -18.30 -4.80
C ARG A 800 27.85 -17.95 -4.14
N PRO A 801 27.12 -16.94 -4.63
CA PRO A 801 25.77 -16.65 -4.18
C PRO A 801 24.88 -17.91 -4.21
N GLY A 802 23.97 -18.03 -3.24
CA GLY A 802 22.98 -19.11 -3.16
C GLY A 802 23.45 -20.49 -2.67
N SER A 803 24.74 -20.74 -2.40
CA SER A 803 25.24 -22.10 -2.13
C SER A 803 25.07 -22.63 -0.70
N ASP A 804 24.70 -21.79 0.28
CA ASP A 804 24.42 -22.21 1.67
C ASP A 804 23.19 -21.48 2.21
N ARG A 805 22.02 -22.15 2.19
CA ARG A 805 20.74 -21.63 2.67
C ARG A 805 20.49 -21.86 4.17
N THR A 806 21.44 -22.41 4.90
CA THR A 806 21.27 -22.74 6.34
C THR A 806 20.94 -21.49 7.17
N HIS A 807 21.38 -20.30 6.72
CA HIS A 807 21.04 -19.04 7.39
C HIS A 807 19.55 -18.66 7.31
N GLU A 808 18.84 -19.06 6.25
CA GLU A 808 17.44 -18.67 6.03
C GLU A 808 16.51 -19.30 7.07
N GLN A 809 16.77 -20.55 7.45
CA GLN A 809 15.96 -21.26 8.45
C GLN A 809 16.03 -20.57 9.83
N PHE A 810 17.20 -20.07 10.22
CA PHE A 810 17.35 -19.30 11.45
C PHE A 810 16.73 -17.91 11.32
N ALA A 811 16.92 -17.21 10.20
CA ALA A 811 16.31 -15.90 9.96
C ALA A 811 14.77 -15.95 10.00
N HIS A 812 14.15 -16.96 9.37
CA HIS A 812 12.69 -17.16 9.39
C HIS A 812 12.16 -17.39 10.81
N ARG A 813 12.87 -18.16 11.66
CA ARG A 813 12.52 -18.29 13.09
C ARG A 813 12.66 -16.95 13.83
N ALA A 814 13.70 -16.17 13.55
CA ALA A 814 13.84 -14.84 14.15
C ALA A 814 12.68 -13.91 13.77
N THR A 815 12.23 -13.89 12.51
CA THR A 815 11.04 -13.15 12.07
C THR A 815 9.77 -13.62 12.79
N ARG A 816 9.53 -14.93 12.91
CA ARG A 816 8.37 -15.44 13.67
C ARG A 816 8.40 -15.07 15.15
N LEU A 817 9.59 -15.05 15.75
CA LEU A 817 9.78 -14.66 17.16
C LEU A 817 9.71 -13.14 17.38
N LEU A 818 9.84 -12.34 16.32
CA LEU A 818 9.72 -10.88 16.36
C LEU A 818 8.25 -10.49 16.14
N SER A 819 7.45 -10.45 17.21
CA SER A 819 6.05 -10.03 17.19
C SER A 819 5.87 -8.56 17.59
N LEU A 820 4.75 -7.95 17.20
CA LEU A 820 4.42 -6.56 17.53
C LEU A 820 4.33 -6.32 19.06
N ASP A 821 3.94 -7.33 19.83
CA ASP A 821 3.75 -7.23 21.29
C ASP A 821 5.09 -7.00 22.04
N LEU A 822 6.22 -7.34 21.42
CA LEU A 822 7.55 -7.03 21.98
C LEU A 822 7.83 -5.53 22.00
N MET A 823 7.17 -4.76 21.12
CA MET A 823 7.36 -3.32 21.00
C MET A 823 6.82 -2.59 22.22
N ASP A 824 5.64 -3.01 22.70
CA ASP A 824 5.04 -2.52 23.95
C ASP A 824 5.84 -2.92 25.20
N TYR A 825 6.64 -4.00 25.13
CA TYR A 825 7.50 -4.43 26.24
C TYR A 825 8.80 -3.61 26.35
N GLY A 826 9.42 -3.23 25.21
CA GLY A 826 10.59 -2.34 25.13
C GLY A 826 11.82 -2.77 25.95
N SER A 827 12.83 -3.39 25.31
CA SER A 827 14.09 -3.76 26.00
C SER A 827 15.34 -3.50 25.17
N ILE A 828 16.50 -3.33 25.81
CA ILE A 828 17.79 -3.21 25.09
C ILE A 828 18.08 -4.48 24.29
N GLN A 829 17.75 -5.66 24.82
CA GLN A 829 17.90 -6.94 24.11
C GLN A 829 17.01 -7.03 22.87
N LEU A 830 15.85 -6.37 22.89
CA LEU A 830 15.07 -6.16 21.68
C LEU A 830 15.91 -5.33 20.70
N VAL A 831 16.28 -4.09 21.02
CA VAL A 831 17.10 -3.20 20.14
C VAL A 831 18.32 -3.91 19.54
N GLN A 832 19.03 -4.71 20.35
CA GLN A 832 20.16 -5.52 19.89
C GLN A 832 19.75 -6.54 18.81
N ALA A 833 18.63 -7.26 18.97
CA ALA A 833 18.07 -8.10 17.91
C ALA A 833 17.65 -7.30 16.66
N LEU A 834 17.21 -6.05 16.81
CA LEU A 834 16.79 -5.19 15.70
C LEU A 834 18.01 -4.78 14.85
N ILE A 835 19.11 -4.44 15.51
CA ILE A 835 20.40 -4.16 14.89
C ILE A 835 20.98 -5.43 14.23
N LEU A 836 20.86 -6.61 14.85
CA LEU A 836 21.24 -7.89 14.21
C LEU A 836 20.40 -8.18 12.96
N MET A 837 19.09 -7.93 12.98
CA MET A 837 18.23 -8.08 11.82
C MET A 837 18.61 -7.10 10.71
N ALA A 838 18.94 -5.85 11.06
CA ALA A 838 19.50 -4.86 10.12
C ALA A 838 20.79 -5.37 9.46
N GLN A 839 21.74 -5.86 10.25
CA GLN A 839 22.99 -6.45 9.73
C GLN A 839 22.73 -7.65 8.83
N TYR A 840 21.80 -8.54 9.19
CA TYR A 840 21.46 -9.70 8.37
C TYR A 840 20.85 -9.28 7.03
N LEU A 841 19.87 -8.37 7.04
CA LEU A 841 19.25 -7.80 5.84
C LEU A 841 20.25 -7.05 4.96
N GLN A 842 21.28 -6.42 5.52
CA GLN A 842 22.41 -5.84 4.76
C GLN A 842 23.33 -6.88 4.11
N THR A 843 23.27 -8.15 4.51
CA THR A 843 23.92 -9.24 3.75
C THR A 843 23.06 -9.73 2.58
N LEU A 844 21.84 -9.24 2.44
CA LEU A 844 20.90 -9.49 1.33
C LEU A 844 20.70 -8.18 0.53
N ASN A 845 19.93 -8.20 -0.56
CA ASN A 845 19.60 -6.97 -1.33
C ASN A 845 18.39 -6.18 -0.76
N MET A 846 17.94 -6.54 0.45
CA MET A 846 16.65 -6.10 1.02
C MET A 846 16.73 -4.70 1.66
N SER A 847 17.11 -3.69 0.87
CA SER A 847 17.39 -2.32 1.33
C SER A 847 16.19 -1.59 1.94
N SER A 848 15.00 -1.68 1.32
CA SER A 848 13.76 -1.10 1.87
C SER A 848 13.40 -1.71 3.20
N LYS A 849 13.54 -3.05 3.32
CA LYS A 849 13.34 -3.79 4.57
C LYS A 849 14.32 -3.27 5.63
N CYS A 850 15.61 -3.24 5.33
CA CYS A 850 16.64 -2.75 6.25
C CYS A 850 16.42 -1.30 6.72
N TRP A 851 15.98 -0.38 5.85
CA TRP A 851 15.74 1.02 6.26
C TRP A 851 14.61 1.15 7.24
N VAL A 852 13.48 0.47 6.99
CA VAL A 852 12.40 0.45 7.96
C VAL A 852 12.92 -0.21 9.25
N ILE A 853 13.59 -1.36 9.19
CA ILE A 853 14.25 -2.01 10.35
C ILE A 853 15.18 -1.08 11.17
N VAL A 854 15.84 -0.10 10.55
CA VAL A 854 16.80 0.80 11.22
C VAL A 854 16.14 2.02 11.85
N GLY A 855 15.20 2.68 11.18
CA GLY A 855 14.26 3.59 11.86
C GLY A 855 13.58 2.86 13.02
N MET A 856 13.22 1.61 12.75
CA MET A 856 12.69 0.66 13.70
C MET A 856 13.71 0.13 14.73
N ALA A 857 15.00 0.48 14.71
CA ALA A 857 15.92 0.20 15.82
C ALA A 857 16.09 1.43 16.74
N ILE A 858 16.09 2.61 16.12
CA ILE A 858 16.29 3.90 16.77
C ILE A 858 15.20 4.17 17.84
N ARG A 859 13.93 3.83 17.57
CA ARG A 859 12.79 4.27 18.40
C ARG A 859 12.93 3.96 19.93
N VAL A 860 13.22 2.72 20.35
CA VAL A 860 13.36 2.29 21.79
C VAL A 860 14.77 2.58 22.26
N ALA A 861 15.72 2.75 21.34
CA ALA A 861 16.96 3.41 21.66
C ALA A 861 16.68 4.88 22.11
N GLN A 862 15.60 5.51 21.64
CA GLN A 862 15.05 6.73 22.25
C GLN A 862 14.15 6.44 23.47
N GLY A 863 13.27 5.43 23.42
CA GLY A 863 12.29 5.08 24.47
C GLY A 863 12.85 4.64 25.81
N LEU A 864 13.94 3.86 25.80
CA LEU A 864 14.73 3.50 26.98
C LEU A 864 15.81 4.53 27.31
N ALA A 865 15.76 5.70 26.64
CA ALA A 865 16.73 6.76 26.69
C ALA A 865 18.19 6.27 26.49
N LEU A 866 18.44 5.34 25.56
CA LEU A 866 19.81 4.89 25.24
C LEU A 866 20.66 6.04 24.65
N HIS A 867 20.01 7.09 24.14
CA HIS A 867 20.63 8.38 23.79
C HIS A 867 21.15 9.20 24.99
N LEU A 868 20.91 8.74 26.23
CA LEU A 868 21.38 9.32 27.48
C LEU A 868 22.15 8.28 28.32
N ASP A 869 23.24 8.72 28.95
CA ASP A 869 23.92 7.96 30.01
C ASP A 869 23.06 7.94 31.29
N VAL A 870 23.08 6.82 32.01
CA VAL A 870 22.35 6.63 33.28
C VAL A 870 23.31 6.35 34.43
N ALA A 871 22.99 6.87 35.62
CA ALA A 871 23.77 6.66 36.84
C ALA A 871 23.44 5.31 37.51
N GLY A 872 24.45 4.66 38.12
CA GLY A 872 24.29 3.40 38.86
C GLY A 872 24.49 2.12 38.03
N GLU A 873 24.75 2.24 36.73
CA GLU A 873 25.07 1.11 35.84
C GLU A 873 26.55 0.70 35.92
N THR A 874 26.82 -0.60 35.76
CA THR A 874 28.20 -1.12 35.64
C THR A 874 28.85 -0.66 34.33
N GLN A 875 30.17 -0.73 34.22
CA GLN A 875 30.87 -0.35 32.99
C GLN A 875 30.36 -1.14 31.78
N ALA A 876 30.20 -2.46 31.92
CA ALA A 876 29.69 -3.31 30.85
C ALA A 876 28.26 -2.91 30.41
N GLN A 877 27.37 -2.56 31.34
CA GLN A 877 26.01 -2.09 31.02
C GLN A 877 26.03 -0.72 30.31
N ARG A 878 26.83 0.22 30.82
CA ARG A 878 26.98 1.57 30.27
C ARG A 878 27.48 1.52 28.83
N GLU A 879 28.51 0.71 28.58
CA GLU A 879 29.07 0.50 27.25
C GLU A 879 28.12 -0.28 26.33
N GLU A 880 27.39 -1.28 26.84
CA GLU A 880 26.36 -1.99 26.05
C GLU A 880 25.24 -1.03 25.57
N ARG A 881 24.77 -0.10 26.42
CA ARG A 881 23.85 0.99 26.03
C ARG A 881 24.44 1.89 24.96
N ARG A 882 25.62 2.47 25.21
CA ARG A 882 26.30 3.39 24.29
C ARG A 882 26.52 2.74 22.93
N ARG A 883 27.02 1.50 22.89
CA ARG A 883 27.26 0.78 21.64
C ARG A 883 25.97 0.40 20.91
N THR A 884 24.89 0.15 21.63
CA THR A 884 23.56 -0.05 21.05
C THR A 884 23.04 1.25 20.43
N TRP A 885 23.14 2.40 21.11
CA TRP A 885 22.75 3.70 20.57
C TRP A 885 23.58 4.13 19.35
N HIS A 886 24.91 4.11 19.46
CA HIS A 886 25.79 4.49 18.34
C HIS A 886 25.74 3.49 17.16
N SER A 887 25.24 2.27 17.38
CA SER A 887 24.90 1.33 16.29
C SER A 887 23.72 1.82 15.46
N CYS A 888 22.72 2.41 16.12
CA CYS A 888 21.57 3.01 15.45
C CYS A 888 21.99 4.27 14.64
N GLU A 889 22.83 5.15 15.20
CA GLU A 889 23.40 6.30 14.48
C GLU A 889 24.20 5.89 13.24
N LEU A 890 25.07 4.88 13.38
CA LEU A 890 25.88 4.34 12.28
C LEU A 890 24.98 3.82 11.15
N LEU A 891 23.93 3.06 11.48
CA LEU A 891 23.03 2.45 10.49
C LEU A 891 22.15 3.50 9.77
N ASP A 892 21.65 4.51 10.47
CA ASP A 892 20.90 5.63 9.86
C ASP A 892 21.75 6.35 8.80
N SER A 893 22.99 6.70 9.18
CA SER A 893 23.98 7.33 8.30
C SER A 893 24.37 6.42 7.12
N VAL A 894 24.53 5.11 7.33
CA VAL A 894 24.83 4.13 6.26
C VAL A 894 23.71 4.04 5.22
N LEU A 895 22.45 3.98 5.63
CA LEU A 895 21.32 3.81 4.70
C LEU A 895 20.96 5.13 4.01
N SER A 896 20.99 6.25 4.75
CA SER A 896 20.78 7.60 4.19
C SER A 896 21.85 7.98 3.16
N MET A 897 23.10 7.55 3.38
CA MET A 897 24.20 7.75 2.42
C MET A 897 24.04 6.91 1.15
N THR A 898 23.67 5.65 1.30
CA THR A 898 23.64 4.67 0.19
C THR A 898 22.38 4.80 -0.68
N PHE A 899 21.22 5.01 -0.05
CA PHE A 899 19.91 5.06 -0.72
C PHE A 899 19.33 6.46 -0.83
N GLY A 900 20.00 7.48 -0.29
CA GLY A 900 19.54 8.87 -0.37
C GLY A 900 18.22 9.16 0.33
N ARG A 901 17.82 8.30 1.27
CA ARG A 901 16.69 8.55 2.18
C ARG A 901 17.12 9.57 3.24
N PRO A 902 16.22 10.41 3.76
CA PRO A 902 16.57 11.34 4.84
C PRO A 902 17.13 10.62 6.07
N LEU A 903 18.07 11.26 6.76
CA LEU A 903 18.51 10.87 8.11
C LEU A 903 17.32 11.02 9.07
N MET A 904 17.13 10.06 9.97
CA MET A 904 16.14 10.16 11.04
C MET A 904 16.72 10.79 12.31
N LEU A 905 18.05 10.79 12.48
CA LEU A 905 18.72 11.33 13.67
C LEU A 905 19.40 12.69 13.45
N GLU A 906 19.45 13.49 14.52
CA GLU A 906 20.20 14.74 14.54
C GLU A 906 21.72 14.52 14.66
N LEU A 907 22.48 15.48 14.13
CA LEU A 907 23.94 15.46 14.04
C LEU A 907 24.71 15.61 15.36
N LYS A 908 24.01 15.69 16.50
CA LYS A 908 24.62 15.88 17.83
C LYS A 908 24.04 14.91 18.84
N SER A 909 24.67 13.74 18.90
CA SER A 909 24.51 12.82 20.02
C SER A 909 24.75 13.51 21.36
N SER A 910 23.86 13.30 22.32
CA SER A 910 24.11 13.56 23.74
C SER A 910 24.89 12.42 24.41
N THR A 911 24.99 11.27 23.75
CA THR A 911 25.69 10.08 24.24
C THR A 911 27.19 10.18 23.99
N PRO A 912 28.07 9.99 25.00
CA PRO A 912 29.50 9.86 24.76
C PRO A 912 29.81 8.70 23.81
N LEU A 913 30.88 8.83 23.03
CA LEU A 913 31.38 7.72 22.20
C LEU A 913 31.74 6.52 23.08
N PRO A 914 31.56 5.28 22.61
CA PRO A 914 31.96 4.09 23.37
C PRO A 914 33.47 4.06 23.64
N ALA A 915 33.86 3.42 24.73
CA ALA A 915 35.25 3.16 25.04
C ALA A 915 35.83 2.10 24.11
N MET A 916 37.07 2.31 23.64
CA MET A 916 37.86 1.34 22.87
C MET A 916 38.43 0.24 23.79
N ILE A 917 37.54 -0.51 24.45
CA ILE A 917 37.85 -1.57 25.42
C ILE A 917 37.06 -2.82 25.01
N ASP A 918 37.74 -3.94 24.73
CA ASP A 918 37.07 -5.18 24.35
C ASP A 918 36.34 -5.82 25.55
N ASP A 919 35.25 -6.54 25.28
CA ASP A 919 34.28 -7.03 26.29
C ASP A 919 34.92 -7.80 27.46
N GLU A 920 35.99 -8.56 27.19
CA GLU A 920 36.76 -9.32 28.18
C GLU A 920 37.55 -8.47 29.19
N HIS A 921 37.50 -7.14 29.05
CA HIS A 921 38.13 -6.16 29.92
C HIS A 921 37.14 -5.17 30.56
N LEU A 922 35.82 -5.34 30.36
CA LEU A 922 34.80 -4.48 30.96
C LEU A 922 34.38 -4.95 32.37
N ALA A 923 34.25 -4.00 33.30
CA ALA A 923 33.78 -4.27 34.66
C ALA A 923 32.28 -4.65 34.67
N THR A 924 31.97 -5.85 35.17
CA THR A 924 30.62 -6.45 35.15
C THR A 924 29.88 -6.39 36.49
N THR A 925 30.52 -5.92 37.56
CA THR A 925 29.94 -5.76 38.91
C THR A 925 29.89 -4.30 39.34
N PRO A 926 28.87 -3.83 40.09
CA PRO A 926 28.72 -2.40 40.42
C PRO A 926 29.84 -1.81 41.30
N ASP A 927 30.44 -2.62 42.17
CA ASP A 927 31.42 -2.19 43.17
C ASP A 927 32.89 -2.37 42.72
N ALA A 928 33.12 -2.67 41.44
CA ALA A 928 34.46 -2.81 40.86
C ALA A 928 34.86 -1.57 40.06
N ASP A 929 36.14 -1.20 40.12
CA ASP A 929 36.71 -0.13 39.30
C ASP A 929 36.53 -0.41 37.80
N ASP A 930 36.26 0.65 37.03
CA ASP A 930 36.14 0.62 35.57
C ASP A 930 37.41 0.01 34.94
N GLY A 931 37.25 -1.07 34.18
CA GLY A 931 38.34 -1.78 33.50
C GLY A 931 38.91 -0.97 32.33
N THR A 932 40.08 -1.39 31.82
CA THR A 932 40.82 -0.70 30.75
C THR A 932 41.44 -1.69 29.76
N GLN A 933 41.58 -1.26 28.50
CA GLN A 933 42.25 -2.07 27.47
C GLN A 933 43.76 -2.21 27.81
N PRO A 934 44.32 -3.44 27.84
CA PRO A 934 45.75 -3.64 28.04
C PRO A 934 46.57 -3.01 26.91
N SER A 935 47.61 -2.25 27.26
CA SER A 935 48.48 -1.56 26.29
C SER A 935 49.27 -2.51 25.36
N SER A 936 49.32 -3.80 25.68
CA SER A 936 49.88 -4.86 24.83
C SER A 936 48.94 -5.36 23.73
N THR A 937 47.65 -5.03 23.78
CA THR A 937 46.60 -5.74 23.03
C THR A 937 45.73 -4.74 22.25
N PRO A 938 45.82 -4.69 20.91
CA PRO A 938 44.94 -3.86 20.08
C PRO A 938 43.45 -4.16 20.34
N ALA A 939 42.63 -3.13 20.49
CA ALA A 939 41.19 -3.29 20.75
C ALA A 939 40.44 -3.60 19.45
N ARG A 940 39.77 -4.75 19.37
CA ARG A 940 38.92 -5.11 18.22
C ARG A 940 37.78 -4.11 18.05
N CYS A 941 37.20 -3.61 19.14
CA CYS A 941 36.13 -2.61 19.10
C CYS A 941 36.58 -1.21 18.61
N ALA A 942 37.88 -0.94 18.45
CA ALA A 942 38.36 0.38 17.98
C ALA A 942 37.84 0.74 16.58
N PHE A 943 37.63 -0.26 15.70
CA PHE A 943 36.97 -0.05 14.40
C PHE A 943 35.61 0.61 14.55
N PHE A 944 34.80 0.14 15.51
CA PHE A 944 33.43 0.60 15.70
C PHE A 944 33.41 2.09 16.11
N VAL A 945 34.24 2.48 17.08
CA VAL A 945 34.39 3.89 17.49
C VAL A 945 34.92 4.76 16.33
N SER A 946 35.84 4.23 15.51
CA SER A 946 36.33 4.94 14.33
C SER A 946 35.29 5.11 13.21
N ILE A 947 34.48 4.09 12.91
CA ILE A 947 33.44 4.19 11.87
C ILE A 947 32.28 5.08 12.33
N ILE A 948 31.96 5.14 13.63
CA ILE A 948 30.99 6.11 14.19
C ILE A 948 31.43 7.54 13.89
N LYS A 949 32.69 7.91 14.24
CA LYS A 949 33.24 9.24 13.94
C LYS A 949 33.13 9.60 12.45
N LEU A 950 33.37 8.64 11.56
CA LEU A 950 33.23 8.86 10.11
C LEU A 950 31.77 9.00 9.68
N SER A 951 30.85 8.27 10.31
CA SER A 951 29.42 8.33 10.03
C SER A 951 28.79 9.66 10.45
N HIS A 952 29.32 10.33 11.49
CA HIS A 952 28.96 11.71 11.85
C HIS A 952 29.38 12.71 10.76
N ILE A 953 30.62 12.63 10.27
CA ILE A 953 31.10 13.48 9.16
C ILE A 953 30.28 13.21 7.89
N THR A 954 29.95 11.94 7.62
CA THR A 954 29.10 11.52 6.49
C THR A 954 27.68 12.12 6.60
N ALA A 955 27.08 12.11 7.78
CA ALA A 955 25.77 12.70 8.02
C ALA A 955 25.78 14.23 7.81
N GLU A 956 26.89 14.90 8.11
CA GLU A 956 27.02 16.35 7.88
C GLU A 956 27.14 16.69 6.39
N ILE A 957 27.89 15.89 5.62
CA ILE A 957 27.95 15.96 4.15
C ILE A 957 26.53 15.80 3.55
N LEU A 958 25.75 14.84 4.06
CA LEU A 958 24.39 14.59 3.61
C LEU A 958 23.43 15.74 3.90
N ARG A 959 23.39 16.24 5.14
CA ARG A 959 22.50 17.34 5.52
C ARG A 959 22.76 18.60 4.69
N LEU A 960 24.03 18.97 4.51
CA LEU A 960 24.41 20.19 3.81
C LEU A 960 24.25 20.11 2.28
N PHE A 961 24.63 19.00 1.65
CA PHE A 961 24.69 18.91 0.19
C PHE A 961 23.60 18.05 -0.47
N TYR A 962 22.73 17.39 0.31
CA TYR A 962 21.74 16.43 -0.21
C TYR A 962 20.32 16.56 0.35
N PHE A 963 20.11 17.13 1.56
CA PHE A 963 18.79 17.17 2.23
C PHE A 963 18.25 18.57 2.62
N SER A 964 18.71 19.65 1.98
CA SER A 964 18.22 21.02 2.26
C SER A 964 16.90 21.36 1.52
N SER A 965 16.10 22.27 2.10
CA SER A 965 14.65 22.40 1.87
C SER A 965 14.17 22.63 0.42
N PRO A 966 12.97 22.09 0.06
CA PRO A 966 12.34 22.35 -1.23
C PRO A 966 12.01 23.84 -1.40
N GLY A 967 12.38 24.40 -2.57
CA GLY A 967 12.20 25.82 -2.89
C GLY A 967 13.51 26.61 -2.96
N ALA A 968 14.60 26.11 -2.36
CA ALA A 968 15.93 26.67 -2.59
C ALA A 968 16.46 26.26 -3.98
N SER A 969 16.78 27.24 -4.84
CA SER A 969 17.38 27.00 -6.16
C SER A 969 18.86 26.61 -6.05
N THR A 970 19.12 25.32 -5.80
CA THR A 970 20.46 24.70 -5.72
C THR A 970 21.36 24.90 -6.96
N ARG A 971 20.82 25.46 -8.05
CA ARG A 971 21.56 25.78 -9.29
C ARG A 971 22.54 26.96 -9.17
N ASP A 972 22.37 27.90 -8.22
CA ASP A 972 23.10 29.19 -8.28
C ASP A 972 24.09 29.54 -7.12
N ARG A 973 24.11 28.87 -5.95
CA ARG A 973 24.90 29.34 -4.76
C ARG A 973 26.32 28.79 -4.48
N LEU A 974 27.12 28.41 -5.48
CA LEU A 974 28.40 27.68 -5.27
C LEU A 974 29.40 28.39 -4.33
N THR A 975 29.37 29.73 -4.31
CA THR A 975 30.25 30.56 -3.49
C THR A 975 29.93 30.57 -2.00
N GLU A 976 28.71 30.19 -1.60
CA GLU A 976 28.33 30.05 -0.18
C GLU A 976 28.76 28.69 0.39
N ASP A 977 28.97 27.69 -0.48
CA ASP A 977 29.21 26.28 -0.11
C ASP A 977 30.69 25.97 0.24
N TYR A 978 31.66 26.66 -0.36
CA TYR A 978 33.09 26.34 -0.21
C TYR A 978 33.61 26.27 1.24
N PRO A 979 33.24 27.16 2.18
CA PRO A 979 33.73 27.07 3.56
C PRO A 979 33.31 25.78 4.27
N SER A 980 32.09 25.31 4.02
CA SER A 980 31.58 24.04 4.53
C SER A 980 32.29 22.85 3.90
N LEU A 981 32.50 22.89 2.58
CA LEU A 981 33.20 21.85 1.83
C LEU A 981 34.65 21.66 2.31
N LEU A 982 35.41 22.76 2.45
CA LEU A 982 36.80 22.72 2.93
C LEU A 982 36.90 22.26 4.38
N ARG A 983 35.95 22.66 5.25
CA ARG A 983 35.86 22.19 6.63
C ARG A 983 35.63 20.67 6.71
N LEU A 984 34.82 20.11 5.80
CA LEU A 984 34.50 18.69 5.77
C LEU A 984 35.65 17.84 5.23
N ASP A 985 36.38 18.28 4.20
CA ASP A 985 37.59 17.57 3.74
C ASP A 985 38.68 17.57 4.84
N ALA A 986 38.86 18.70 5.54
CA ALA A 986 39.75 18.79 6.68
C ALA A 986 39.32 17.92 7.89
N ALA A 987 38.01 17.66 8.05
CA ALA A 987 37.51 16.73 9.04
C ALA A 987 37.77 15.26 8.65
N LEU A 988 37.61 14.91 7.36
CA LEU A 988 37.92 13.58 6.83
C LEU A 988 39.41 13.25 6.93
N GLU A 989 40.31 14.17 6.54
CA GLU A 989 41.76 13.94 6.65
C GLU A 989 42.21 13.84 8.12
N ARG A 990 41.71 14.70 9.02
CA ARG A 990 42.00 14.59 10.46
C ARG A 990 41.50 13.27 11.05
N TRP A 991 40.30 12.83 10.68
CA TRP A 991 39.78 11.53 11.11
C TRP A 991 40.71 10.38 10.69
N LYS A 992 41.30 10.46 9.50
CA LYS A 992 42.28 9.48 9.00
C LYS A 992 43.59 9.52 9.82
N GLU A 993 44.06 10.72 10.16
CA GLU A 993 45.23 10.93 11.02
C GLU A 993 45.00 10.45 12.47
N GLU A 994 43.77 10.51 12.97
CA GLU A 994 43.35 10.03 14.30
C GLU A 994 43.25 8.49 14.41
N LEU A 995 43.28 7.72 13.31
CA LEU A 995 43.12 6.26 13.35
C LEU A 995 44.27 5.59 14.13
N PRO A 996 44.00 4.56 14.97
CA PRO A 996 45.04 3.70 15.53
C PRO A 996 45.93 3.09 14.44
N SER A 997 47.22 2.88 14.72
CA SER A 997 48.20 2.41 13.72
C SER A 997 47.82 1.09 13.05
N TYR A 998 47.22 0.16 13.81
CA TYR A 998 46.73 -1.14 13.34
C TYR A 998 45.41 -1.07 12.53
N LEU A 999 44.79 0.11 12.43
CA LEU A 999 43.60 0.37 11.59
C LEU A 999 43.91 1.27 10.38
N ARG A 1000 45.19 1.64 10.16
CA ARG A 1000 45.62 2.42 8.99
C ARG A 1000 45.94 1.47 7.83
N TYR A 1001 45.20 1.62 6.74
CA TYR A 1001 45.38 0.85 5.51
C TYR A 1001 46.82 0.90 4.98
N GLU A 1002 47.47 2.07 5.04
CA GLU A 1002 48.86 2.26 4.60
C GLU A 1002 49.86 1.38 5.36
N ASN A 1003 49.60 1.06 6.63
CA ASN A 1003 50.45 0.16 7.43
C ASN A 1003 50.12 -1.30 7.11
N VAL A 1004 48.83 -1.63 7.06
CA VAL A 1004 48.28 -2.96 6.76
C VAL A 1004 48.66 -3.46 5.36
N GLN A 1005 48.97 -2.59 4.40
CA GLN A 1005 49.52 -2.99 3.10
C GLN A 1005 51.01 -3.36 3.12
N GLN A 1006 51.78 -2.92 4.13
CA GLN A 1006 53.23 -3.16 4.21
C GLN A 1006 53.56 -4.45 4.96
N GLU A 1007 52.73 -4.83 5.93
CA GLU A 1007 52.76 -6.14 6.58
C GLU A 1007 51.97 -7.14 5.72
N SER A 1008 52.55 -8.30 5.39
CA SER A 1008 51.92 -9.24 4.46
C SER A 1008 50.55 -9.72 4.99
N PRO A 1009 49.43 -9.40 4.33
CA PRO A 1009 48.11 -9.53 4.94
C PRO A 1009 47.72 -10.99 5.18
N SER A 1010 47.48 -11.33 6.44
CA SER A 1010 46.94 -12.64 6.80
C SER A 1010 45.51 -12.77 6.28
N ALA A 1011 45.24 -13.82 5.52
CA ALA A 1011 43.94 -14.06 4.87
C ALA A 1011 42.76 -14.25 5.84
N ALA A 1012 42.99 -14.22 7.15
CA ALA A 1012 41.97 -14.34 8.20
C ALA A 1012 42.08 -13.25 9.31
N ASP A 1013 42.93 -12.22 9.17
CA ASP A 1013 43.07 -11.20 10.21
C ASP A 1013 41.96 -10.13 10.19
N VAL A 1014 41.33 -9.94 11.35
CA VAL A 1014 40.24 -9.00 11.58
C VAL A 1014 40.69 -7.54 11.46
N PHE A 1015 41.90 -7.19 11.90
CA PHE A 1015 42.38 -5.81 11.87
C PHE A 1015 42.67 -5.36 10.42
N THR A 1016 43.25 -6.25 9.62
CA THR A 1016 43.43 -6.09 8.17
C THR A 1016 42.10 -5.74 7.49
N ARG A 1017 41.03 -6.49 7.77
CA ARG A 1017 39.68 -6.21 7.24
C ARG A 1017 39.10 -4.89 7.75
N GLN A 1018 39.24 -4.62 9.05
CA GLN A 1018 38.77 -3.36 9.64
C GLN A 1018 39.43 -2.15 8.97
N ALA A 1019 40.74 -2.19 8.70
CA ALA A 1019 41.47 -1.14 7.98
C ALA A 1019 40.96 -0.96 6.53
N HIS A 1020 40.74 -2.06 5.79
CA HIS A 1020 40.18 -2.01 4.44
C HIS A 1020 38.78 -1.36 4.40
N LEU A 1021 37.89 -1.75 5.33
CA LEU A 1021 36.53 -1.21 5.42
C LEU A 1021 36.50 0.28 5.82
N LEU A 1022 37.37 0.70 6.74
CA LEU A 1022 37.53 2.12 7.11
C LEU A 1022 38.04 2.95 5.92
N HIS A 1023 39.07 2.47 5.21
CA HIS A 1023 39.64 3.16 4.06
C HIS A 1023 38.65 3.26 2.89
N HIS A 1024 37.93 2.17 2.59
CA HIS A 1024 36.84 2.16 1.62
C HIS A 1024 35.80 3.25 1.95
N ARG A 1025 35.33 3.31 3.21
CA ARG A 1025 34.31 4.29 3.61
C ARG A 1025 34.82 5.73 3.54
N PHE A 1026 36.08 5.98 3.91
CA PHE A 1026 36.73 7.28 3.82
C PHE A 1026 36.77 7.81 2.38
N LEU A 1027 37.24 6.99 1.43
CA LEU A 1027 37.31 7.39 0.02
C LEU A 1027 35.90 7.64 -0.56
N TYR A 1028 34.91 6.81 -0.21
CA TYR A 1028 33.52 7.04 -0.63
C TYR A 1028 32.93 8.33 -0.06
N GLY A 1029 33.24 8.66 1.20
CA GLY A 1029 32.88 9.95 1.80
C GLY A 1029 33.44 11.15 1.03
N ARG A 1030 34.68 11.07 0.52
CA ARG A 1030 35.27 12.11 -0.33
C ARG A 1030 34.60 12.20 -1.71
N VAL A 1031 34.29 11.06 -2.35
CA VAL A 1031 33.53 11.06 -3.61
C VAL A 1031 32.15 11.72 -3.40
N LEU A 1032 31.45 11.38 -2.31
CA LEU A 1032 30.15 11.98 -1.97
C LEU A 1032 30.25 13.50 -1.72
N LEU A 1033 31.32 13.97 -1.07
CA LEU A 1033 31.58 15.40 -0.85
C LEU A 1033 31.85 16.15 -2.16
N PHE A 1034 32.77 15.66 -3.00
CA PHE A 1034 33.25 16.43 -4.15
C PHE A 1034 32.43 16.27 -5.43
N ARG A 1035 31.68 15.17 -5.62
CA ARG A 1035 30.99 14.88 -6.89
C ARG A 1035 29.95 15.94 -7.31
N ARG A 1036 29.36 16.67 -6.35
CA ARG A 1036 28.47 17.81 -6.62
C ARG A 1036 29.16 18.93 -7.41
N VAL A 1037 30.44 19.18 -7.13
CA VAL A 1037 31.24 20.19 -7.86
C VAL A 1037 31.44 19.76 -9.31
N VAL A 1038 31.70 18.47 -9.54
CA VAL A 1038 31.89 17.88 -10.88
C VAL A 1038 30.63 18.03 -11.73
N VAL A 1039 29.46 17.60 -11.23
CA VAL A 1039 28.20 17.66 -11.99
C VAL A 1039 27.74 19.09 -12.21
N ARG A 1040 27.90 19.98 -11.23
CA ARG A 1040 27.54 21.39 -11.40
C ARG A 1040 28.43 22.12 -12.41
N MET A 1041 29.70 21.74 -12.53
CA MET A 1041 30.58 22.24 -13.59
C MET A 1041 30.18 21.71 -14.98
N ALA A 1042 29.76 20.44 -15.09
CA ALA A 1042 29.16 19.92 -16.31
C ALA A 1042 27.92 20.72 -16.73
N ALA A 1043 27.00 20.98 -15.81
CA ALA A 1043 25.78 21.76 -16.07
C ALA A 1043 26.07 23.21 -16.51
N ALA A 1044 27.06 23.88 -15.91
CA ALA A 1044 27.49 25.20 -16.34
C ALA A 1044 28.06 25.18 -17.78
N SER A 1045 28.83 24.14 -18.12
CA SER A 1045 29.43 23.96 -19.45
C SER A 1045 28.41 23.63 -20.54
N VAL A 1046 27.38 22.82 -20.23
CA VAL A 1046 26.34 22.42 -21.20
C VAL A 1046 25.40 23.59 -21.52
N LEU A 1047 25.02 24.38 -20.51
CA LEU A 1047 24.08 25.51 -20.67
C LEU A 1047 24.70 26.77 -21.32
N GLN A 1048 25.95 26.70 -21.80
CA GLN A 1048 26.72 27.82 -22.37
C GLN A 1048 26.65 29.12 -21.53
N ARG A 1049 26.52 28.99 -20.20
CA ARG A 1049 26.51 30.16 -19.31
C ARG A 1049 27.87 30.86 -19.43
N PRO A 1050 27.92 32.21 -19.53
CA PRO A 1050 29.20 32.91 -19.54
C PRO A 1050 29.98 32.53 -18.29
N ALA A 1051 31.27 32.22 -18.46
CA ALA A 1051 32.12 31.79 -17.36
C ALA A 1051 32.04 32.82 -16.22
N PRO A 1052 31.72 32.40 -14.98
CA PRO A 1052 31.47 33.35 -13.90
C PRO A 1052 32.73 34.18 -13.67
N SER A 1053 32.57 35.51 -13.65
CA SER A 1053 33.62 36.48 -13.33
C SER A 1053 33.95 36.50 -11.83
N GLY A 1054 34.17 35.31 -11.26
CA GLY A 1054 34.71 35.12 -9.92
C GLY A 1054 36.23 35.26 -9.93
N ALA A 1055 36.80 35.53 -8.75
CA ALA A 1055 38.24 35.66 -8.60
C ALA A 1055 38.95 34.32 -8.89
N GLU A 1056 40.19 34.39 -9.43
CA GLU A 1056 41.01 33.23 -9.83
C GLU A 1056 41.06 32.13 -8.76
N ILE A 1057 41.14 32.52 -7.48
CA ILE A 1057 41.13 31.63 -6.31
C ILE A 1057 39.93 30.67 -6.31
N GLN A 1058 38.73 31.14 -6.69
CA GLN A 1058 37.53 30.30 -6.72
C GLN A 1058 37.63 29.22 -7.81
N GLN A 1059 38.25 29.52 -8.95
CA GLN A 1059 38.49 28.55 -10.02
C GLN A 1059 39.52 27.49 -9.56
N VAL A 1060 40.61 27.92 -8.91
CA VAL A 1060 41.63 27.02 -8.34
C VAL A 1060 41.02 26.06 -7.31
N VAL A 1061 40.19 26.56 -6.38
CA VAL A 1061 39.46 25.70 -5.42
C VAL A 1061 38.53 24.72 -6.15
N THR A 1062 37.79 25.18 -7.17
CA THR A 1062 36.87 24.34 -7.95
C THR A 1062 37.60 23.18 -8.64
N PHE A 1063 38.71 23.47 -9.32
CA PHE A 1063 39.52 22.45 -9.99
C PHE A 1063 40.16 21.48 -8.99
N THR A 1064 40.65 21.98 -7.85
CA THR A 1064 41.19 21.14 -6.77
C THR A 1064 40.14 20.14 -6.25
N CYS A 1065 38.88 20.56 -6.11
CA CYS A 1065 37.78 19.67 -5.70
C CYS A 1065 37.53 18.56 -6.74
N ILE A 1066 37.62 18.87 -8.03
CA ILE A 1066 37.45 17.90 -9.13
C ILE A 1066 38.59 16.89 -9.12
N ASP A 1067 39.85 17.34 -8.95
CA ASP A 1067 41.01 16.46 -8.87
C ASP A 1067 40.96 15.54 -7.63
N LYS A 1068 40.51 16.06 -6.48
CA LYS A 1068 40.25 15.25 -5.27
C LYS A 1068 39.13 14.23 -5.49
N CYS A 1069 38.08 14.56 -6.24
CA CYS A 1069 37.00 13.63 -6.59
C CYS A 1069 37.50 12.47 -7.46
N ILE A 1070 38.31 12.78 -8.49
CA ILE A 1070 38.89 11.78 -9.40
C ILE A 1070 39.83 10.85 -8.64
N ALA A 1071 40.75 11.40 -7.84
CA ALA A 1071 41.71 10.62 -7.06
C ALA A 1071 41.02 9.69 -6.04
N ALA A 1072 39.96 10.16 -5.36
CA ALA A 1072 39.18 9.32 -4.45
C ALA A 1072 38.42 8.20 -5.18
N ALA A 1073 37.88 8.48 -6.38
CA ALA A 1073 37.20 7.48 -7.20
C ALA A 1073 38.16 6.43 -7.79
N GLN A 1074 39.38 6.81 -8.17
CA GLN A 1074 40.42 5.87 -8.60
C GLN A 1074 40.90 5.00 -7.43
N GLY A 1075 41.16 5.59 -6.26
CA GLY A 1075 41.56 4.83 -5.07
C GLY A 1075 40.52 3.79 -4.63
N LEU A 1076 39.22 4.08 -4.77
CA LEU A 1076 38.15 3.10 -4.53
C LEU A 1076 38.20 1.94 -5.54
N LEU A 1077 38.35 2.27 -6.82
CA LEU A 1077 38.41 1.27 -7.87
C LEU A 1077 39.60 0.32 -7.67
N ASP A 1078 40.79 0.83 -7.37
CA ASP A 1078 41.97 0.00 -7.16
C ASP A 1078 41.89 -0.81 -5.85
N LEU A 1079 41.34 -0.24 -4.76
CA LEU A 1079 41.05 -0.98 -3.53
C LEU A 1079 40.11 -2.17 -3.79
N ILE A 1080 39.08 -1.97 -4.61
CA ILE A 1080 38.10 -3.00 -4.96
C ILE A 1080 38.70 -4.04 -5.92
N ARG A 1081 39.49 -3.62 -6.91
CA ARG A 1081 40.14 -4.52 -7.89
C ARG A 1081 41.15 -5.45 -7.22
N CYS A 1082 42.01 -4.92 -6.36
CA CYS A 1082 43.04 -5.71 -5.67
C CYS A 1082 42.46 -6.71 -4.65
N ASN A 1083 41.19 -6.57 -4.26
CA ASN A 1083 40.53 -7.39 -3.25
C ASN A 1083 39.24 -8.07 -3.73
N LEU A 1084 39.00 -8.12 -5.05
CA LEU A 1084 37.78 -8.68 -5.63
C LEU A 1084 37.60 -10.16 -5.24
N GLY A 1085 36.42 -10.54 -4.78
CA GLY A 1085 36.12 -11.89 -4.28
C GLY A 1085 36.65 -12.21 -2.87
N THR A 1086 37.38 -11.29 -2.22
CA THR A 1086 37.89 -11.48 -0.85
C THR A 1086 36.89 -11.04 0.22
N TRP A 1087 37.11 -11.49 1.45
CA TRP A 1087 36.35 -11.06 2.64
C TRP A 1087 36.71 -9.65 3.14
N PHE A 1088 37.76 -9.01 2.61
CA PHE A 1088 38.19 -7.66 2.99
C PHE A 1088 37.25 -6.57 2.47
N LEU A 1089 36.48 -6.85 1.42
CA LEU A 1089 35.51 -5.93 0.85
C LEU A 1089 34.17 -5.94 1.61
N PRO A 1090 33.36 -4.87 1.45
CA PRO A 1090 31.95 -4.87 1.85
C PRO A 1090 31.11 -5.92 1.09
N PRO A 1091 29.83 -6.12 1.46
CA PRO A 1091 28.89 -6.93 0.68
C PRO A 1091 28.84 -6.56 -0.81
N THR A 1092 28.59 -7.56 -1.66
CA THR A 1092 28.70 -7.49 -3.13
C THR A 1092 27.92 -6.32 -3.72
N TRP A 1093 26.64 -6.20 -3.37
CA TRP A 1093 25.74 -5.15 -3.85
C TRP A 1093 26.29 -3.74 -3.59
N TYR A 1094 26.79 -3.47 -2.38
CA TYR A 1094 27.34 -2.16 -2.02
C TYR A 1094 28.65 -1.87 -2.77
N THR A 1095 29.48 -2.90 -2.97
CA THR A 1095 30.71 -2.80 -3.78
C THR A 1095 30.39 -2.49 -5.25
N VAL A 1096 29.36 -3.11 -5.83
CA VAL A 1096 28.85 -2.82 -7.18
C VAL A 1096 28.38 -1.36 -7.28
N PHE A 1097 27.63 -0.86 -6.29
CA PHE A 1097 27.13 0.52 -6.28
C PHE A 1097 28.27 1.54 -6.20
N VAL A 1098 29.36 1.20 -5.53
CA VAL A 1098 30.58 2.01 -5.45
C VAL A 1098 31.31 2.04 -6.80
N ILE A 1099 31.58 0.89 -7.43
CA ILE A 1099 32.18 0.81 -8.78
C ILE A 1099 31.36 1.62 -9.80
N TYR A 1100 30.03 1.52 -9.71
CA TYR A 1100 29.14 2.26 -10.58
C TYR A 1100 29.26 3.77 -10.35
N THR A 1101 29.25 4.22 -9.08
CA THR A 1101 29.44 5.64 -8.71
C THR A 1101 30.78 6.21 -9.17
N THR A 1102 31.88 5.44 -9.08
CA THR A 1102 33.19 5.89 -9.58
C THR A 1102 33.23 5.94 -11.10
N GLY A 1103 32.62 4.95 -11.77
CA GLY A 1103 32.37 4.97 -13.21
C GLY A 1103 31.63 6.24 -13.66
N THR A 1104 30.54 6.62 -12.97
CA THR A 1104 29.80 7.87 -13.23
C THR A 1104 30.70 9.09 -13.19
N VAL A 1105 31.54 9.24 -12.15
CA VAL A 1105 32.44 10.40 -11.99
C VAL A 1105 33.40 10.49 -13.17
N PHE A 1106 33.98 9.36 -13.60
CA PHE A 1106 34.85 9.32 -14.77
C PHE A 1106 34.09 9.70 -16.04
N THR A 1107 32.90 9.16 -16.26
CA THR A 1107 32.05 9.49 -17.42
C THR A 1107 31.71 10.99 -17.48
N VAL A 1108 31.31 11.64 -16.37
CA VAL A 1108 30.99 13.07 -16.38
C VAL A 1108 32.20 13.94 -16.75
N VAL A 1109 33.38 13.61 -16.22
CA VAL A 1109 34.64 14.32 -16.51
C VAL A 1109 35.08 14.09 -17.96
N LEU A 1110 34.96 12.85 -18.47
CA LEU A 1110 35.33 12.49 -19.83
C LEU A 1110 34.36 13.07 -20.88
N LEU A 1111 33.06 13.20 -20.58
CA LEU A 1111 32.07 13.75 -21.51
C LEU A 1111 32.04 15.28 -21.54
N THR A 1112 32.29 15.97 -20.42
CA THR A 1112 32.24 17.44 -20.35
C THR A 1112 33.45 18.10 -21.05
N PRO A 1113 33.29 18.90 -22.12
CA PRO A 1113 34.43 19.45 -22.86
C PRO A 1113 35.38 20.30 -22.01
N SER A 1114 34.85 21.22 -21.20
CA SER A 1114 35.64 22.11 -20.33
C SER A 1114 36.40 21.38 -19.21
N LEU A 1115 35.98 20.17 -18.83
CA LEU A 1115 36.71 19.32 -17.88
C LEU A 1115 37.73 18.44 -18.61
N ARG A 1116 37.35 17.87 -19.76
CA ARG A 1116 38.20 17.08 -20.66
C ARG A 1116 39.43 17.87 -21.14
N GLU A 1117 39.24 19.13 -21.53
CA GLU A 1117 40.30 19.99 -22.09
C GLU A 1117 41.30 20.48 -21.04
N ARG A 1118 40.93 20.48 -19.75
CA ARG A 1118 41.85 20.77 -18.64
C ARG A 1118 42.85 19.64 -18.36
N LEU A 1119 42.51 18.41 -18.74
CA LEU A 1119 43.34 17.22 -18.49
C LEU A 1119 44.41 17.04 -19.60
N THR A 1120 45.62 16.63 -19.20
CA THR A 1120 46.67 16.27 -20.17
C THR A 1120 46.24 15.08 -21.03
N VAL A 1121 47.00 14.80 -22.10
CA VAL A 1121 46.76 13.60 -22.93
C VAL A 1121 46.86 12.33 -22.06
N ASP A 1122 47.90 12.25 -21.23
CA ASP A 1122 48.16 11.10 -20.36
C ASP A 1122 47.08 10.95 -19.28
N GLN A 1123 46.66 12.06 -18.66
CA GLN A 1123 45.58 12.05 -17.67
C GLN A 1123 44.25 11.58 -18.27
N ARG A 1124 43.94 11.96 -19.52
CA ARG A 1124 42.75 11.45 -20.22
C ARG A 1124 42.84 9.96 -20.52
N GLN A 1125 44.01 9.47 -20.93
CA GLN A 1125 44.23 8.03 -21.15
C GLN A 1125 44.13 7.23 -19.85
N GLN A 1126 44.71 7.73 -18.74
CA GLN A 1126 44.60 7.13 -17.41
C GLN A 1126 43.14 7.09 -16.93
N LEU A 1127 42.40 8.19 -17.08
CA LEU A 1127 40.99 8.26 -16.69
C LEU A 1127 40.11 7.33 -17.54
N GLN A 1128 40.41 7.20 -18.84
CA GLN A 1128 39.75 6.22 -19.71
C GLN A 1128 40.07 4.78 -19.30
N GLN A 1129 41.32 4.51 -18.90
CA GLN A 1129 41.73 3.21 -18.39
C GLN A 1129 40.99 2.88 -17.08
N SER A 1130 40.85 3.84 -16.16
CA SER A 1130 40.03 3.68 -14.95
C SER A 1130 38.56 3.42 -15.26
N TRP A 1131 37.97 4.06 -16.28
CA TRP A 1131 36.60 3.77 -16.71
C TRP A 1131 36.45 2.36 -17.30
N ASN A 1132 37.38 1.93 -18.17
CA ASN A 1132 37.43 0.56 -18.69
C ASN A 1132 37.53 -0.47 -17.55
N GLN A 1133 38.32 -0.16 -16.52
CA GLN A 1133 38.49 -1.02 -15.34
C GLN A 1133 37.22 -1.09 -14.46
N CYS A 1134 36.41 -0.01 -14.34
CA CYS A 1134 35.07 -0.10 -13.74
C CYS A 1134 34.18 -1.09 -14.53
N VAL A 1135 34.20 -0.99 -15.86
CA VAL A 1135 33.44 -1.87 -16.76
C VAL A 1135 33.89 -3.33 -16.64
N GLU A 1136 35.19 -3.60 -16.48
CA GLU A 1136 35.72 -4.94 -16.17
C GLU A 1136 35.23 -5.46 -14.82
N CYS A 1137 35.29 -4.66 -13.75
CA CYS A 1137 34.83 -5.08 -12.42
C CYS A 1137 33.34 -5.46 -12.40
N LEU A 1138 32.49 -4.69 -13.08
CA LEU A 1138 31.06 -4.99 -13.18
C LEU A 1138 30.81 -6.27 -13.98
N ARG A 1139 31.64 -6.61 -14.98
CA ARG A 1139 31.59 -7.90 -15.69
C ARG A 1139 32.00 -9.07 -14.78
N GLU A 1140 33.01 -8.91 -13.93
CA GLU A 1140 33.37 -9.98 -12.98
C GLU A 1140 32.26 -10.22 -11.96
N TYR A 1141 31.67 -9.17 -11.38
CA TYR A 1141 30.52 -9.34 -10.47
C TYR A 1141 29.28 -9.93 -11.17
N GLN A 1142 29.02 -9.57 -12.43
CA GLN A 1142 28.01 -10.22 -13.27
C GLN A 1142 28.29 -11.73 -13.45
N ARG A 1143 29.54 -12.14 -13.71
CA ARG A 1143 29.93 -13.57 -13.81
C ARG A 1143 29.83 -14.31 -12.47
N LEU A 1144 30.01 -13.62 -11.35
CA LEU A 1144 29.79 -14.16 -10.01
C LEU A 1144 28.30 -14.29 -9.63
N GLY A 1145 27.38 -13.85 -10.51
CA GLY A 1145 25.93 -13.95 -10.32
C GLY A 1145 25.31 -12.73 -9.63
N ASP A 1146 25.99 -11.58 -9.56
CA ASP A 1146 25.39 -10.34 -9.08
C ASP A 1146 24.53 -9.70 -10.21
N SER A 1147 23.22 -9.74 -9.99
CA SER A 1147 22.18 -9.17 -10.85
C SER A 1147 22.32 -7.66 -11.03
N SER A 1148 22.60 -6.94 -9.94
CA SER A 1148 22.75 -5.48 -9.95
C SER A 1148 23.93 -5.02 -10.80
N ALA A 1149 25.01 -5.81 -10.83
CA ALA A 1149 26.20 -5.54 -11.65
C ALA A 1149 25.88 -5.48 -13.15
N SER A 1150 24.98 -6.36 -13.64
CA SER A 1150 24.51 -6.36 -15.03
C SER A 1150 23.79 -5.06 -15.41
N LYS A 1151 22.89 -4.60 -14.53
CA LYS A 1151 22.08 -3.40 -14.70
C LYS A 1151 22.93 -2.12 -14.60
N CYS A 1152 23.93 -2.10 -13.73
CA CYS A 1152 24.94 -1.04 -13.63
C CYS A 1152 25.87 -1.00 -14.86
N LEU A 1153 26.36 -2.15 -15.34
CA LEU A 1153 27.24 -2.26 -16.52
C LEU A 1153 26.59 -1.64 -17.77
N SER A 1154 25.36 -2.07 -18.08
CA SER A 1154 24.61 -1.60 -19.25
C SER A 1154 24.44 -0.08 -19.24
N ASN A 1155 23.98 0.51 -18.12
CA ASN A 1155 23.72 1.94 -18.03
C ASN A 1155 24.99 2.80 -18.10
N LEU A 1156 26.10 2.35 -17.51
CA LEU A 1156 27.37 3.06 -17.58
C LEU A 1156 27.91 3.10 -19.02
N GLN A 1157 27.87 1.97 -19.73
CA GLN A 1157 28.25 1.91 -21.14
C GLN A 1157 27.30 2.73 -22.03
N ARG A 1158 25.98 2.67 -21.79
CA ARG A 1158 24.94 3.35 -22.59
C ARG A 1158 25.15 4.87 -22.63
N ILE A 1159 25.50 5.51 -21.51
CA ILE A 1159 25.72 6.96 -21.46
C ILE A 1159 27.10 7.35 -22.02
N TYR A 1160 28.16 6.59 -21.72
CA TYR A 1160 29.49 6.86 -22.29
C TYR A 1160 29.50 6.73 -23.83
N ASN A 1161 28.77 5.75 -24.38
CA ASN A 1161 28.71 5.50 -25.82
C ASN A 1161 27.76 6.46 -26.58
N ARG A 1162 26.67 6.95 -25.96
CA ARG A 1162 25.70 7.84 -26.64
C ARG A 1162 26.25 9.23 -26.94
N GLU A 1163 27.12 9.73 -26.07
CA GLU A 1163 27.94 10.93 -26.28
C GLU A 1163 29.36 10.57 -26.81
N GLY A 1164 29.49 9.37 -27.40
CA GLY A 1164 30.76 8.70 -27.69
C GLY A 1164 31.61 9.39 -28.75
N ILE A 1165 32.90 9.55 -28.43
CA ILE A 1165 33.90 10.18 -29.31
C ILE A 1165 34.43 9.16 -30.32
N GLU A 1166 33.72 8.92 -31.43
CA GLU A 1166 34.28 8.18 -32.56
C GLU A 1166 33.71 8.65 -33.91
N THR A 1167 34.57 8.66 -34.95
CA THR A 1167 34.28 9.06 -36.35
C THR A 1167 33.99 10.54 -36.67
N ARG A 1168 34.31 11.51 -35.79
CA ARG A 1168 34.24 12.94 -36.15
C ARG A 1168 35.49 13.49 -36.88
N ASP A 1169 36.52 12.68 -37.06
CA ASP A 1169 37.76 13.01 -37.79
C ASP A 1169 37.80 12.31 -39.17
N ALA A 1170 37.24 12.97 -40.19
CA ALA A 1170 37.40 12.58 -41.61
C ALA A 1170 37.54 13.83 -42.50
N PRO A 1171 38.54 13.89 -43.40
CA PRO A 1171 38.83 15.12 -44.17
C PRO A 1171 37.83 15.34 -45.32
N PRO A 1172 37.46 16.60 -45.61
CA PRO A 1172 36.44 16.92 -46.62
C PRO A 1172 36.91 16.68 -48.06
N ARG A 1173 35.96 16.37 -48.95
CA ARG A 1173 36.14 16.36 -50.41
C ARG A 1173 35.08 17.23 -51.11
N PRO A 1174 35.40 17.82 -52.28
CA PRO A 1174 34.62 18.90 -52.88
C PRO A 1174 33.35 18.41 -53.61
N GLY A 1175 32.37 19.31 -53.76
CA GLY A 1175 31.02 18.98 -54.25
C GLY A 1175 30.79 19.11 -55.77
N GLY A 1176 29.60 18.67 -56.18
CA GLY A 1176 29.05 18.77 -57.54
C GLY A 1176 27.57 18.34 -57.57
N GLN A 1177 26.76 18.98 -58.41
CA GLN A 1177 25.31 18.73 -58.58
C GLN A 1177 25.03 17.95 -59.91
N PRO A 1178 23.77 17.71 -60.36
CA PRO A 1178 22.76 16.83 -59.76
C PRO A 1178 22.03 15.89 -60.78
N ARG A 1179 21.19 14.97 -60.26
CA ARG A 1179 19.94 14.40 -60.86
C ARG A 1179 19.91 13.95 -62.36
N ASN A 1180 19.69 12.65 -62.63
CA ASN A 1180 18.39 12.10 -63.12
C ASN A 1180 18.43 10.66 -63.72
N ALA A 1181 17.49 9.80 -63.25
CA ALA A 1181 16.71 8.81 -64.05
C ALA A 1181 17.44 7.54 -64.65
N PRO A 1182 16.72 6.49 -65.15
CA PRO A 1182 17.02 5.09 -64.76
C PRO A 1182 17.14 4.07 -65.94
N PRO A 1183 16.64 2.80 -65.86
CA PRO A 1183 17.37 1.51 -65.73
C PRO A 1183 17.33 0.68 -67.06
N PRO A 1184 17.39 -0.69 -67.18
CA PRO A 1184 17.68 -1.84 -66.25
C PRO A 1184 18.70 -2.87 -66.89
N PRO A 1185 18.58 -4.24 -66.90
CA PRO A 1185 18.50 -5.28 -65.83
C PRO A 1185 19.54 -6.48 -65.89
N SER A 1186 19.75 -7.18 -64.75
CA SER A 1186 19.91 -8.65 -64.49
C SER A 1186 20.83 -9.65 -65.28
N GLN A 1187 21.66 -10.46 -64.58
CA GLN A 1187 21.63 -11.97 -64.44
C GLN A 1187 23.01 -12.67 -64.11
N ALA A 1188 22.99 -13.80 -63.36
CA ALA A 1188 24.07 -14.83 -63.10
C ALA A 1188 25.40 -14.38 -62.40
N GLY A 1189 26.39 -15.21 -61.98
CA GLY A 1189 26.63 -16.69 -61.82
C GLY A 1189 28.16 -17.00 -61.69
N GLN A 1190 28.74 -18.16 -61.30
CA GLN A 1190 28.32 -19.44 -60.65
C GLN A 1190 29.57 -20.33 -60.27
N GLN A 1191 29.57 -21.02 -59.09
CA GLN A 1191 30.48 -22.16 -58.66
C GLN A 1191 32.01 -21.86 -58.51
N GLY A 1192 32.91 -22.68 -57.90
CA GLY A 1192 32.89 -24.05 -57.29
C GLY A 1192 34.13 -24.35 -56.38
N SER A 1193 34.44 -25.61 -56.01
CA SER A 1193 35.26 -25.98 -54.79
C SER A 1193 36.28 -27.16 -54.85
N SER A 1194 37.38 -27.13 -54.06
CA SER A 1194 38.17 -28.28 -53.48
C SER A 1194 39.35 -27.78 -52.58
N ALA A 1195 39.63 -28.26 -51.34
CA ALA A 1195 40.31 -29.50 -50.85
C ALA A 1195 41.87 -29.53 -51.03
N GLN A 1196 42.77 -30.05 -50.14
CA GLN A 1196 42.69 -30.72 -48.81
C GLN A 1196 44.10 -30.92 -48.12
N MET A 1197 44.20 -30.89 -46.76
CA MET A 1197 45.27 -31.48 -45.85
C MET A 1197 46.79 -31.12 -46.06
N THR A 1198 47.74 -31.11 -45.09
CA THR A 1198 47.84 -31.58 -43.67
C THR A 1198 49.01 -30.88 -42.89
N THR A 1199 49.01 -30.97 -41.54
CA THR A 1199 50.16 -30.89 -40.56
C THR A 1199 51.05 -29.64 -40.45
N GLY A 1200 51.37 -29.22 -39.20
CA GLY A 1200 52.62 -28.47 -38.89
C GLY A 1200 52.50 -27.30 -37.89
N THR A 1201 52.64 -27.56 -36.59
CA THR A 1201 52.61 -26.60 -35.46
C THR A 1201 53.40 -25.29 -35.62
N ASN A 1202 52.76 -24.14 -35.36
CA ASN A 1202 53.31 -23.04 -34.54
C ASN A 1202 52.18 -22.05 -34.16
N ASN A 1203 52.16 -21.59 -32.91
CA ASN A 1203 51.10 -20.68 -32.43
C ASN A 1203 51.42 -19.21 -32.74
N ALA A 1204 50.47 -18.54 -33.37
CA ALA A 1204 50.41 -17.08 -33.46
C ALA A 1204 48.93 -16.65 -33.31
N GLU A 1205 48.60 -16.00 -32.20
CA GLU A 1205 47.22 -15.58 -31.92
C GLU A 1205 46.90 -14.26 -32.65
N SER A 1206 46.42 -14.39 -33.89
CA SER A 1206 45.74 -13.31 -34.60
C SER A 1206 44.32 -13.11 -34.03
N ALA A 1207 43.95 -11.86 -33.73
CA ALA A 1207 42.64 -11.55 -33.14
C ALA A 1207 41.47 -12.01 -34.03
N PRO A 1208 40.41 -12.62 -33.45
CA PRO A 1208 39.17 -12.92 -34.16
C PRO A 1208 38.32 -11.64 -34.30
N THR A 1209 37.89 -11.35 -35.53
CA THR A 1209 36.90 -10.30 -35.81
C THR A 1209 35.56 -10.68 -35.17
N PHE A 1210 34.96 -9.75 -34.40
CA PHE A 1210 33.65 -9.99 -33.80
C PHE A 1210 32.55 -10.04 -34.87
N TRP A 1211 31.71 -11.07 -34.81
CA TRP A 1211 30.40 -11.08 -35.46
C TRP A 1211 29.46 -10.17 -34.67
N ILE A 1212 28.82 -9.21 -35.35
CA ILE A 1212 27.70 -8.44 -34.82
C ILE A 1212 26.44 -9.03 -35.46
N PRO A 1213 25.45 -9.53 -34.70
CA PRO A 1213 24.13 -9.82 -35.23
C PRO A 1213 23.43 -8.52 -35.62
N ASP A 1214 22.82 -8.46 -36.80
CA ASP A 1214 22.08 -7.29 -37.26
C ASP A 1214 20.95 -6.91 -36.28
N LEU A 1215 21.09 -5.77 -35.61
CA LEU A 1215 20.00 -5.13 -34.89
C LEU A 1215 19.16 -4.36 -35.91
N ASN A 1216 17.98 -4.91 -36.24
CA ASN A 1216 17.05 -4.31 -37.20
C ASN A 1216 16.78 -2.82 -36.89
N GLU A 1217 16.99 -1.97 -37.90
CA GLU A 1217 16.52 -0.58 -37.88
C GLU A 1217 14.99 -0.58 -37.81
N GLY A 1218 14.41 -0.12 -36.68
CA GLY A 1218 12.95 -0.05 -36.56
C GLY A 1218 12.34 0.09 -35.17
N GLN A 1219 13.10 -0.09 -34.08
CA GLN A 1219 12.57 0.12 -32.71
C GLN A 1219 12.94 1.50 -32.16
N ASN A 1220 11.92 2.33 -31.93
CA ASN A 1220 12.03 3.51 -31.07
C ASN A 1220 12.19 3.05 -29.62
N PHE A 1221 13.42 2.89 -29.15
CA PHE A 1221 13.71 2.74 -27.73
C PHE A 1221 13.48 4.08 -27.00
N GLU A 1222 12.28 4.23 -26.43
CA GLU A 1222 12.02 5.28 -25.45
C GLU A 1222 12.89 5.07 -24.19
N TRP A 1223 13.15 6.16 -23.48
CA TRP A 1223 14.14 6.19 -22.39
C TRP A 1223 13.46 6.28 -21.04
N ASP A 1224 13.13 5.13 -20.47
CA ASP A 1224 12.73 5.09 -19.08
C ASP A 1224 13.93 5.28 -18.13
N VAL A 1225 13.70 6.07 -17.08
CA VAL A 1225 14.65 6.39 -16.01
C VAL A 1225 14.23 5.72 -14.70
N ASN A 1226 12.97 5.32 -14.57
CA ASN A 1226 12.41 4.67 -13.40
C ASN A 1226 12.68 3.15 -13.39
N GLU A 1227 12.92 2.51 -14.55
CA GLU A 1227 13.14 1.04 -14.77
C GLU A 1227 14.43 0.52 -14.11
N TRP A 1228 15.04 1.38 -13.32
CA TRP A 1228 16.41 1.37 -12.86
C TRP A 1228 16.50 1.77 -11.37
N ALA A 1229 15.46 2.44 -10.84
CA ALA A 1229 15.21 2.53 -9.39
C ALA A 1229 14.52 1.25 -8.86
N PHE A 1230 13.62 0.68 -9.67
CA PHE A 1230 12.72 -0.41 -9.28
C PHE A 1230 13.41 -1.79 -9.33
N ASN A 1231 14.11 -2.05 -10.43
CA ASN A 1231 14.86 -3.28 -10.72
C ASN A 1231 16.19 -3.43 -9.93
N TRP A 1232 16.44 -2.59 -8.91
CA TRP A 1232 17.74 -2.53 -8.21
C TRP A 1232 17.71 -3.17 -6.81
N THR A 1233 16.53 -3.27 -6.19
CA THR A 1233 16.32 -3.91 -4.89
C THR A 1233 15.88 -5.37 -5.00
N ASN A 1234 15.32 -5.76 -6.15
CA ASN A 1234 14.67 -7.04 -6.37
C ASN A 1234 15.42 -7.82 -7.47
N ASP A 1235 16.21 -8.81 -7.05
CA ASP A 1235 16.76 -9.89 -7.88
C ASP A 1235 17.57 -10.82 -6.95
N CYS A 1236 16.95 -11.93 -6.50
CA CYS A 1236 17.56 -13.23 -6.10
C CYS A 1236 16.72 -14.00 -5.05
N ILE A 1237 15.51 -14.47 -5.39
CA ILE A 1237 15.01 -15.79 -4.92
C ILE A 1237 14.40 -16.54 -6.10
N ASP A 1238 15.09 -17.59 -6.55
CA ASP A 1238 14.54 -18.61 -7.43
C ASP A 1238 14.94 -19.97 -6.85
N TRP A 1239 13.98 -20.74 -6.32
CA TRP A 1239 14.26 -22.02 -5.68
C TRP A 1239 13.14 -23.06 -5.87
N PRO A 1240 13.46 -24.24 -6.45
CA PRO A 1240 12.49 -25.31 -6.60
C PRO A 1240 12.22 -26.00 -5.25
N GLY A 1241 10.98 -26.48 -5.08
CA GLY A 1241 10.61 -27.36 -3.98
C GLY A 1241 10.85 -28.82 -4.33
N ASP A 1242 11.78 -29.47 -3.64
CA ASP A 1242 11.74 -30.91 -3.38
C ASP A 1242 12.76 -31.29 -2.29
N PHE A 1243 12.36 -32.13 -1.31
CA PHE A 1243 13.19 -33.10 -0.57
C PHE A 1243 12.40 -33.75 0.59
N ALA A 1244 11.40 -34.55 0.24
CA ALA A 1244 10.62 -35.36 1.19
C ALA A 1244 11.07 -36.84 1.25
N THR A 1245 12.35 -37.15 0.99
CA THR A 1245 12.91 -38.51 1.03
C THR A 1245 14.42 -38.52 1.29
N LEU A 1246 14.84 -38.79 2.54
CA LEU A 1246 16.16 -39.39 2.85
C LEU A 1246 16.24 -39.89 4.31
N SER A 1247 15.45 -40.92 4.63
CA SER A 1247 15.41 -41.56 5.95
C SER A 1247 15.61 -43.09 5.87
N ARG A 1248 16.76 -43.51 5.32
CA ARG A 1248 17.38 -44.84 5.51
C ARG A 1248 18.76 -44.91 4.88
N ASN A 1249 19.62 -45.74 5.47
CA ASN A 1249 21.03 -45.98 5.15
C ASN A 1249 21.92 -44.75 5.43
N GLU A 1250 23.13 -44.86 6.00
CA GLU A 1250 23.89 -46.06 6.40
C GLU A 1250 24.60 -45.84 7.76
N ALA A 1251 25.50 -46.75 8.16
CA ALA A 1251 26.14 -46.77 9.49
C ALA A 1251 27.49 -46.01 9.55
#